data_AF-A0AAV5DBH4-F1
#
_entry.id   AF-A0AAV5DBH4-F1
#
_cell.length_a   1.000
_cell.length_b   1.000
_cell.length_c   1.000
_cell.angle_alpha   90.00
_cell.angle_beta   90.00
_cell.angle_gamma   90.00
#
_symmetry.space_group_name_H-M   'P 1'
#
loop_
_entity.id
_entity.type
_entity.pdbx_description
1 polymer ?
#
loop_
_entity_poly.entity_id
_entity_poly.type
_entity_poly.pdbx_seq_one_letter_code
_entity_poly.pdbx_strand_id
1 'polypeptide(L)'
;MEMDSSPSSSAPSSPAGSSDSIDLNFLPFLKREPKSEPPSPERGPLLPPPPAAAPPVPPPAHQQHVPVTGASASTAPPTPPTPDLSSASMMTPPLQSLPPNPDEDSVLREYIRLASIFHQLAGAGAIVPAPAPEATALAVVQPASGSAVKKRKPRSSELVRVSSLGVRDQIYFRDLVRRARITFECLRGLLLRDDDRAETLGHHGRISVGDAFFFRMELCVLGVHGQVQAGIDYVSAGQSASGEPIATSIIVSGGYEDDEDRGDILVYTGHGGRDPNLHKHCIDQKLQGGNLALERSMAYGIEIRVIRAVKSRCSPVGKVYFYDGLYKVVDYWLDRGKAGFGVYKYKMMRIEGQEPMGTVNYQLAEQLKVDVFSVRPTGYLSFDISMGREIMPVALYNDVDDERDPTLFEYLARPIFPTSAVQGKFAEGGGGCDCAGNCSIGCNCAGRNGGEFGYDKTGALLRGKPLVYECGPYCSCPPSCPNRVSQKGLQHRLEVFRSRETGWGVRSLDLIKAGTFICEFSGIVLTPQQSKIVAENGDCLVRPNRFPPRWLDWGYISDVYPEYVAPDQPAHPELNFAIDVSRARNVACYFSHSCSPNVFVQFVMFDHYNAAYPHLMIFAMENIPPLRELSIDYGMIDEWVEKLTM
;
A
#
# COMPACT_ATOMS: atom_id res chain seq x y z
N MET A 1 -61.40 45.13 -25.70
CA MET A 1 -62.46 44.11 -25.73
C MET A 1 -61.78 42.77 -25.90
N GLU A 2 -62.19 41.80 -25.10
CA GLU A 2 -61.74 40.41 -25.16
C GLU A 2 -62.32 39.73 -26.43
N MET A 3 -61.69 38.65 -26.92
CA MET A 3 -62.17 37.28 -26.65
C MET A 3 -61.30 36.21 -27.32
N ASP A 4 -61.21 35.06 -26.65
CA ASP A 4 -60.53 33.84 -27.08
C ASP A 4 -61.17 33.14 -28.27
N SER A 5 -60.38 32.30 -28.95
CA SER A 5 -60.83 31.05 -29.58
C SER A 5 -59.64 30.11 -29.82
N SER A 6 -59.66 28.94 -29.17
CA SER A 6 -58.60 27.91 -29.24
C SER A 6 -58.88 26.87 -30.37
N PRO A 7 -58.14 25.73 -30.46
CA PRO A 7 -56.98 25.57 -31.32
C PRO A 7 -57.20 24.57 -32.47
N SER A 8 -56.24 24.44 -33.40
CA SER A 8 -56.22 23.34 -34.38
C SER A 8 -54.84 22.70 -34.53
N SER A 9 -54.83 21.38 -34.74
CA SER A 9 -53.65 20.53 -34.78
C SER A 9 -53.31 20.09 -36.21
N SER A 10 -52.04 20.16 -36.62
CA SER A 10 -51.49 19.30 -37.68
C SER A 10 -49.98 19.09 -37.47
N ALA A 11 -49.49 17.91 -37.83
CA ALA A 11 -48.15 17.42 -37.44
C ALA A 11 -47.05 17.75 -38.47
N PRO A 12 -45.77 17.86 -38.06
CA PRO A 12 -44.64 17.94 -38.96
C PRO A 12 -44.12 16.55 -39.40
N SER A 13 -43.46 16.54 -40.56
CA SER A 13 -43.02 15.39 -41.34
C SER A 13 -41.83 14.61 -40.78
N SER A 14 -41.80 13.30 -41.07
CA SER A 14 -40.64 12.42 -40.85
C SER A 14 -39.49 12.72 -41.81
N PRO A 15 -38.22 12.69 -41.36
CA PRO A 15 -37.05 12.48 -42.22
C PRO A 15 -36.67 10.98 -42.30
N ALA A 16 -35.94 10.63 -43.35
CA ALA A 16 -35.62 9.24 -43.72
C ALA A 16 -34.72 8.51 -42.72
N GLY A 17 -34.95 7.20 -42.56
CA GLY A 17 -34.03 6.33 -41.83
C GLY A 17 -32.81 5.96 -42.67
N SER A 18 -31.60 6.33 -42.23
CA SER A 18 -30.39 5.64 -42.66
C SER A 18 -30.28 4.30 -41.91
N SER A 19 -30.23 3.21 -42.66
CA SER A 19 -29.95 1.90 -42.10
C SER A 19 -28.46 1.75 -41.80
N ASP A 20 -28.05 2.13 -40.59
CA ASP A 20 -26.71 1.81 -40.08
C ASP A 20 -26.59 0.29 -39.89
N SER A 21 -26.05 -0.38 -40.90
CA SER A 21 -25.75 -1.81 -40.85
C SER A 21 -24.68 -2.07 -39.79
N ILE A 22 -25.04 -2.84 -38.76
CA ILE A 22 -24.13 -3.25 -37.68
C ILE A 22 -22.98 -4.06 -38.29
N ASP A 23 -21.76 -3.51 -38.29
CA ASP A 23 -20.58 -4.25 -38.71
C ASP A 23 -20.12 -5.23 -37.63
N LEU A 24 -20.60 -6.47 -37.75
CA LEU A 24 -20.28 -7.57 -36.84
C LEU A 24 -18.86 -8.15 -37.04
N ASN A 25 -18.03 -7.59 -37.95
CA ASN A 25 -16.70 -8.12 -38.24
C ASN A 25 -15.61 -7.69 -37.25
N PHE A 26 -15.90 -6.78 -36.31
CA PHE A 26 -14.88 -6.19 -35.44
C PHE A 26 -14.32 -7.12 -34.34
N LEU A 27 -14.87 -8.33 -34.15
CA LEU A 27 -14.43 -9.26 -33.11
C LEU A 27 -14.38 -10.72 -33.63
N PRO A 28 -13.25 -11.15 -34.24
CA PRO A 28 -13.00 -12.57 -34.55
C PRO A 28 -13.09 -13.46 -33.30
N PHE A 29 -12.73 -12.90 -32.15
CA PHE A 29 -12.68 -13.60 -30.88
C PHE A 29 -14.06 -14.04 -30.37
N LEU A 30 -15.12 -13.22 -30.48
CA LEU A 30 -16.43 -13.53 -29.89
C LEU A 30 -17.17 -14.73 -30.51
N LYS A 31 -16.68 -15.32 -31.60
CA LYS A 31 -17.26 -16.54 -32.17
C LYS A 31 -16.97 -17.73 -31.24
N ARG A 32 -17.96 -18.10 -30.42
CA ARG A 32 -18.03 -19.43 -29.77
C ARG A 32 -18.23 -20.48 -30.88
N GLU A 33 -17.30 -21.40 -31.07
CA GLU A 33 -17.69 -22.69 -31.65
C GLU A 33 -18.48 -23.47 -30.57
N PRO A 34 -19.63 -24.08 -30.92
CA PRO A 34 -20.39 -24.84 -29.95
C PRO A 34 -19.60 -26.06 -29.47
N LYS A 35 -19.49 -26.23 -28.15
CA LYS A 35 -18.97 -27.49 -27.57
C LYS A 35 -19.86 -28.64 -28.04
N SER A 36 -19.32 -29.51 -28.88
CA SER A 36 -19.91 -30.82 -29.13
C SER A 36 -19.79 -31.67 -27.86
N GLU A 37 -20.86 -32.39 -27.51
CA GLU A 37 -20.79 -33.41 -26.47
C GLU A 37 -19.79 -34.51 -26.89
N PRO A 38 -19.00 -35.06 -25.96
CA PRO A 38 -18.18 -36.22 -26.26
C PRO A 38 -19.10 -37.42 -26.55
N PRO A 39 -18.94 -38.13 -27.68
CA PRO A 39 -19.75 -39.30 -27.97
C PRO A 39 -19.46 -40.40 -26.93
N SER A 40 -20.52 -41.11 -26.53
CA SER A 40 -20.41 -42.27 -25.64
C SER A 40 -19.56 -43.38 -26.29
N PRO A 41 -18.76 -44.14 -25.52
CA PRO A 41 -17.76 -45.03 -26.09
C PRO A 41 -18.36 -46.33 -26.64
N GLU A 42 -18.52 -46.40 -27.97
CA GLU A 42 -18.74 -47.68 -28.65
C GLU A 42 -17.45 -48.52 -28.70
N ARG A 43 -17.57 -49.84 -28.50
CA ARG A 43 -16.45 -50.78 -28.55
C ARG A 43 -16.03 -51.10 -29.99
N GLY A 44 -15.00 -50.42 -30.49
CA GLY A 44 -14.20 -50.80 -31.66
C GLY A 44 -12.93 -51.58 -31.30
N PRO A 45 -12.28 -52.28 -32.25
CA PRO A 45 -11.27 -53.30 -31.97
C PRO A 45 -9.90 -52.76 -31.53
N LEU A 46 -9.18 -53.59 -30.75
CA LEU A 46 -7.88 -53.32 -30.16
C LEU A 46 -6.79 -53.05 -31.22
N LEU A 47 -6.08 -51.92 -31.07
CA LEU A 47 -4.82 -51.64 -31.77
C LEU A 47 -3.62 -52.29 -31.04
N PRO A 48 -2.57 -52.72 -31.76
CA PRO A 48 -1.39 -53.34 -31.15
C PRO A 48 -0.50 -52.31 -30.41
N PRO A 49 0.30 -52.75 -29.43
CA PRO A 49 1.10 -51.86 -28.59
C PRO A 49 2.30 -51.24 -29.34
N PRO A 50 2.75 -50.03 -28.93
CA PRO A 50 3.93 -49.39 -29.50
C PRO A 50 5.24 -50.11 -29.10
N PRO A 51 6.31 -50.01 -29.91
CA PRO A 51 7.59 -50.66 -29.62
C PRO A 51 8.32 -50.02 -28.43
N ALA A 52 9.11 -50.84 -27.72
CA ALA A 52 9.80 -50.45 -26.49
C ALA A 52 10.95 -49.46 -26.71
N ALA A 53 11.18 -48.59 -25.71
CA ALA A 53 12.25 -47.61 -25.71
C ALA A 53 13.65 -48.24 -25.59
N ALA A 54 14.63 -47.65 -26.28
CA ALA A 54 16.04 -48.06 -26.21
C ALA A 54 16.74 -47.48 -24.96
N PRO A 55 17.74 -48.20 -24.39
CA PRO A 55 18.45 -47.77 -23.18
C PRO A 55 19.50 -46.66 -23.44
N PRO A 56 19.90 -45.90 -22.39
CA PRO A 56 20.82 -44.78 -22.53
C PRO A 56 22.30 -45.20 -22.71
N VAL A 57 23.05 -44.37 -23.42
CA VAL A 57 24.49 -44.55 -23.70
C VAL A 57 25.33 -43.80 -22.65
N PRO A 58 26.40 -44.40 -22.08
CA PRO A 58 27.26 -43.74 -21.07
C PRO A 58 28.30 -42.79 -21.69
N PRO A 59 28.84 -41.83 -20.91
CA PRO A 59 29.82 -40.85 -21.40
C PRO A 59 31.26 -41.41 -21.46
N PRO A 60 32.08 -41.01 -22.45
CA PRO A 60 33.50 -41.35 -22.49
C PRO A 60 34.35 -40.43 -21.58
N ALA A 61 35.42 -40.98 -21.03
CA ALA A 61 36.32 -40.32 -20.07
C ALA A 61 37.52 -39.62 -20.72
N HIS A 62 38.25 -38.84 -19.91
CA HIS A 62 39.45 -38.07 -20.26
C HIS A 62 40.55 -38.84 -21.02
N GLN A 63 41.17 -38.16 -22.00
CA GLN A 63 42.62 -38.12 -22.24
C GLN A 63 42.94 -36.83 -23.02
N GLN A 64 43.69 -35.90 -22.42
CA GLN A 64 45.15 -35.69 -22.57
C GLN A 64 45.55 -35.02 -23.90
N HIS A 65 46.31 -33.94 -23.78
CA HIS A 65 46.66 -32.98 -24.84
C HIS A 65 48.16 -33.07 -25.19
N VAL A 66 48.58 -32.35 -26.25
CA VAL A 66 49.98 -31.96 -26.62
C VAL A 66 50.74 -33.02 -27.47
N PRO A 67 51.62 -32.65 -28.44
CA PRO A 67 51.75 -31.43 -29.27
C PRO A 67 51.83 -31.68 -30.81
N VAL A 68 51.53 -30.66 -31.64
CA VAL A 68 52.29 -30.39 -32.89
C VAL A 68 52.42 -28.87 -33.12
N THR A 69 53.58 -28.46 -33.63
CA THR A 69 54.04 -27.09 -33.93
C THR A 69 53.59 -26.54 -35.29
N GLY A 70 53.43 -25.22 -35.42
CA GLY A 70 53.35 -24.51 -36.72
C GLY A 70 53.16 -23.00 -36.55
N ALA A 71 53.94 -22.17 -37.24
CA ALA A 71 54.02 -20.72 -37.00
C ALA A 71 53.47 -19.87 -38.18
N SER A 72 52.94 -18.67 -37.89
CA SER A 72 53.44 -17.36 -38.40
C SER A 72 52.39 -16.22 -38.38
N ALA A 73 52.81 -15.01 -37.93
CA ALA A 73 52.28 -13.65 -38.23
C ALA A 73 50.79 -13.30 -37.89
N SER A 74 50.40 -12.08 -37.47
CA SER A 74 51.13 -10.83 -37.17
C SER A 74 50.36 -9.89 -36.20
N THR A 75 51.11 -9.07 -35.44
CA THR A 75 50.76 -7.73 -34.87
C THR A 75 49.52 -7.55 -33.96
N ALA A 76 49.80 -7.12 -32.72
CA ALA A 76 48.89 -6.39 -31.83
C ALA A 76 49.63 -5.16 -31.22
N PRO A 77 48.94 -4.06 -30.87
CA PRO A 77 49.52 -2.89 -30.18
C PRO A 77 49.63 -3.07 -28.65
N PRO A 78 50.40 -2.23 -27.93
CA PRO A 78 51.03 -2.62 -26.67
C PRO A 78 50.25 -2.29 -25.39
N THR A 79 50.50 -3.08 -24.34
CA THR A 79 50.16 -2.77 -22.94
C THR A 79 51.24 -1.89 -22.26
N PRO A 80 50.87 -0.95 -21.39
CA PRO A 80 51.81 -0.20 -20.55
C PRO A 80 52.24 -1.03 -19.30
N PRO A 81 53.38 -0.69 -18.66
CA PRO A 81 54.01 -1.53 -17.66
C PRO A 81 53.47 -1.33 -16.23
N THR A 82 53.52 -2.39 -15.43
CA THR A 82 53.37 -2.36 -13.97
C THR A 82 54.64 -1.85 -13.27
N PRO A 83 54.57 -0.85 -12.38
CA PRO A 83 55.65 -0.50 -11.46
C PRO A 83 55.56 -1.32 -10.15
N ASP A 84 56.74 -1.62 -9.61
CA ASP A 84 56.97 -2.32 -8.34
C ASP A 84 56.59 -1.47 -7.12
N LEU A 85 56.17 -2.11 -6.02
CA LEU A 85 55.71 -1.48 -4.78
C LEU A 85 56.56 -1.95 -3.59
N SER A 86 57.75 -1.37 -3.45
CA SER A 86 58.50 -1.39 -2.19
C SER A 86 58.97 0.01 -1.79
N SER A 87 58.71 0.37 -0.53
CA SER A 87 59.16 1.58 0.18
C SER A 87 58.78 2.96 -0.37
N ALA A 88 57.66 3.52 0.11
CA ALA A 88 57.52 4.96 0.36
C ALA A 88 56.45 5.25 1.43
N SER A 89 56.83 5.92 2.52
CA SER A 89 55.91 6.40 3.57
C SER A 89 55.23 7.70 3.15
N MET A 90 53.90 7.74 3.10
CA MET A 90 53.10 8.98 3.00
C MET A 90 51.80 8.87 3.82
N MET A 91 51.39 9.97 4.44
CA MET A 91 50.22 10.04 5.32
C MET A 91 48.91 10.07 4.52
N THR A 92 47.91 9.29 4.95
CA THR A 92 46.51 9.43 4.49
C THR A 92 45.85 10.67 5.09
N PRO A 93 45.23 11.56 4.28
CA PRO A 93 44.38 12.62 4.80
C PRO A 93 43.05 12.06 5.35
N PRO A 94 42.33 12.78 6.22
CA PRO A 94 41.05 12.32 6.78
C PRO A 94 39.97 12.20 5.70
N LEU A 95 39.01 11.30 5.90
CA LEU A 95 37.78 11.29 5.09
C LEU A 95 37.08 12.65 5.19
N GLN A 96 37.02 13.39 4.08
CA GLN A 96 36.07 14.46 3.94
C GLN A 96 34.67 13.85 3.83
N SER A 97 33.83 14.14 4.81
CA SER A 97 32.39 13.92 4.73
C SER A 97 31.84 14.59 3.48
N LEU A 98 31.04 13.87 2.70
CA LEU A 98 30.19 14.48 1.67
C LEU A 98 29.37 15.61 2.32
N PRO A 99 29.23 16.79 1.69
CA PRO A 99 28.39 17.85 2.23
C PRO A 99 26.93 17.37 2.33
N PRO A 100 26.19 17.76 3.38
CA PRO A 100 24.79 17.37 3.54
C PRO A 100 23.97 17.89 2.35
N ASN A 101 23.06 17.06 1.86
CA ASN A 101 22.14 17.45 0.80
C ASN A 101 21.18 18.53 1.35
N PRO A 102 21.08 19.74 0.74
CA PRO A 102 20.23 20.81 1.27
C PRO A 102 18.75 20.43 1.41
N ASP A 103 18.25 19.49 0.59
CA ASP A 103 16.88 18.96 0.72
C ASP A 103 16.70 18.08 1.98
N GLU A 104 17.71 17.30 2.38
CA GLU A 104 17.64 16.46 3.59
C GLU A 104 17.63 17.32 4.86
N ASP A 105 18.41 18.41 4.87
CA ASP A 105 18.52 19.30 6.03
C ASP A 105 17.24 20.16 6.20
N SER A 106 16.54 20.49 5.10
CA SER A 106 15.20 21.08 5.14
C SER A 106 14.17 20.13 5.77
N VAL A 107 14.10 18.88 5.29
CA VAL A 107 13.20 17.84 5.83
C VAL A 107 13.51 17.54 7.30
N LEU A 108 14.78 17.52 7.70
CA LEU A 108 15.19 17.28 9.08
C LEU A 108 14.85 18.45 10.02
N ARG A 109 14.99 19.70 9.56
CA ARG A 109 14.54 20.88 10.33
C ARG A 109 13.03 20.89 10.52
N GLU A 110 12.27 20.57 9.47
CA GLU A 110 10.81 20.51 9.56
C GLU A 110 10.34 19.33 10.44
N TYR A 111 11.02 18.19 10.37
CA TYR A 111 10.86 17.08 11.30
C TYR A 111 11.06 17.52 12.77
N ILE A 112 12.09 18.32 13.06
CA ILE A 112 12.34 18.87 14.41
C ILE A 112 11.26 19.90 14.81
N ARG A 113 10.79 20.74 13.87
CA ARG A 113 9.72 21.73 14.10
C ARG A 113 8.41 21.04 14.49
N LEU A 114 7.94 20.11 13.65
CA LEU A 114 6.71 19.35 13.89
C LEU A 114 6.80 18.53 15.19
N ALA A 115 7.94 17.87 15.45
CA ALA A 115 8.16 17.13 16.69
C ALA A 115 8.06 18.02 17.94
N SER A 116 8.52 19.26 17.87
CA SER A 116 8.46 20.23 18.97
C SER A 116 7.03 20.71 19.24
N ILE A 117 6.23 20.94 18.18
CA ILE A 117 4.81 21.31 18.29
C ILE A 117 4.01 20.19 18.97
N PHE A 118 4.18 18.93 18.54
CA PHE A 118 3.51 17.79 19.19
C PHE A 118 3.91 17.62 20.66
N HIS A 119 5.18 17.87 21.02
CA HIS A 119 5.62 17.79 22.42
C HIS A 119 5.00 18.89 23.29
N GLN A 120 4.79 20.10 22.75
CA GLN A 120 4.12 21.20 23.47
C GLN A 120 2.63 20.90 23.70
N LEU A 121 1.93 20.35 22.71
CA LEU A 121 0.53 19.93 22.83
C LEU A 121 0.31 18.84 23.88
N ALA A 122 1.19 17.83 23.92
CA ALA A 122 1.14 16.76 24.91
C ALA A 122 1.31 17.28 26.36
N GLY A 123 1.93 18.45 26.55
CA GLY A 123 2.07 19.10 27.85
C GLY A 123 0.90 20.00 28.28
N ALA A 124 -0.05 20.31 27.37
CA ALA A 124 -1.10 21.31 27.60
C ALA A 124 -2.47 20.71 28.00
N GLY A 125 -2.55 19.40 28.25
CA GLY A 125 -3.75 18.70 28.71
C GLY A 125 -4.14 18.96 30.17
N ALA A 126 -4.25 20.22 30.58
CA ALA A 126 -4.77 20.60 31.90
C ALA A 126 -6.27 20.26 31.98
N ILE A 127 -6.63 19.31 32.86
CA ILE A 127 -8.01 18.87 33.07
C ILE A 127 -8.83 20.01 33.68
N VAL A 128 -9.75 20.59 32.90
CA VAL A 128 -10.77 21.51 33.41
C VAL A 128 -11.93 20.68 34.01
N PRO A 129 -12.34 20.90 35.27
CA PRO A 129 -13.50 20.21 35.83
C PRO A 129 -14.80 20.70 35.17
N ALA A 130 -15.62 19.77 34.68
CA ALA A 130 -16.97 20.10 34.24
C ALA A 130 -17.86 20.48 35.44
N PRO A 131 -18.72 21.51 35.32
CA PRO A 131 -19.61 21.92 36.41
C PRO A 131 -20.71 20.86 36.66
N ALA A 132 -21.13 20.75 37.93
CA ALA A 132 -22.16 19.80 38.33
C ALA A 132 -23.55 20.17 37.77
N PRO A 133 -24.40 19.21 37.38
CA PRO A 133 -25.74 19.49 36.87
C PRO A 133 -26.67 19.96 38.00
N GLU A 134 -27.40 21.04 37.74
CA GLU A 134 -28.43 21.56 38.65
C GLU A 134 -29.66 20.64 38.69
N ALA A 135 -30.31 20.58 39.86
CA ALA A 135 -31.43 19.68 40.10
C ALA A 135 -32.75 20.21 39.54
N THR A 136 -33.47 19.37 38.78
CA THR A 136 -34.88 19.61 38.43
C THR A 136 -35.81 19.07 39.53
N ALA A 137 -36.98 19.70 39.70
CA ALA A 137 -37.70 19.70 40.97
C ALA A 137 -38.68 18.54 41.23
N LEU A 138 -38.77 18.19 42.51
CA LEU A 138 -39.96 17.77 43.28
C LEU A 138 -40.95 16.73 42.72
N ALA A 139 -41.02 15.59 43.41
CA ALA A 139 -42.28 14.91 43.72
C ALA A 139 -42.31 14.54 45.22
N VAL A 140 -43.45 14.73 45.88
CA VAL A 140 -43.61 14.68 47.35
C VAL A 140 -44.31 13.39 47.78
N VAL A 141 -43.73 12.63 48.74
CA VAL A 141 -44.44 11.92 49.86
C VAL A 141 -43.45 11.76 51.04
N GLN A 142 -43.91 11.89 52.29
CA GLN A 142 -43.12 11.70 53.53
C GLN A 142 -43.36 10.30 54.19
N PRO A 143 -43.09 10.03 55.50
CA PRO A 143 -41.88 9.29 55.88
C PRO A 143 -42.10 8.06 56.79
N ALA A 144 -41.11 7.16 56.91
CA ALA A 144 -40.97 6.28 58.09
C ALA A 144 -39.55 5.66 58.25
N SER A 145 -38.91 5.97 59.39
CA SER A 145 -38.02 5.12 60.22
C SER A 145 -37.10 4.04 59.60
N GLY A 146 -35.81 4.05 60.00
CA GLY A 146 -35.01 2.82 60.09
C GLY A 146 -33.49 2.97 59.94
N SER A 147 -32.72 2.80 61.02
CA SER A 147 -31.25 2.78 60.99
C SER A 147 -30.68 1.47 60.41
N ALA A 148 -29.58 1.55 59.65
CA ALA A 148 -28.36 0.74 59.85
C ALA A 148 -27.25 1.06 58.82
N VAL A 149 -25.99 1.10 59.28
CA VAL A 149 -24.80 1.30 58.45
C VAL A 149 -24.35 -0.02 57.80
N LYS A 150 -24.11 -0.04 56.48
CA LYS A 150 -23.17 -0.98 55.83
C LYS A 150 -22.32 -0.29 54.76
N LYS A 151 -21.05 -0.71 54.67
CA LYS A 151 -19.97 -0.10 53.90
C LYS A 151 -20.25 -0.09 52.38
N ARG A 152 -19.95 1.02 51.70
CA ARG A 152 -19.85 1.08 50.23
C ARG A 152 -18.62 0.29 49.75
N LYS A 153 -18.80 -0.63 48.79
CA LYS A 153 -17.73 -1.03 47.86
C LYS A 153 -17.63 0.05 46.77
N PRO A 154 -16.45 0.57 46.41
CA PRO A 154 -16.24 1.11 45.07
C PRO A 154 -16.22 -0.05 44.08
N ARG A 155 -16.97 0.08 42.97
CA ARG A 155 -16.77 -0.74 41.77
C ARG A 155 -15.60 -0.17 40.98
N SER A 156 -14.85 -1.05 40.32
CA SER A 156 -13.66 -0.74 39.54
C SER A 156 -13.96 0.11 38.30
N SER A 157 -13.11 1.11 38.04
CA SER A 157 -12.93 1.67 36.70
C SER A 157 -11.97 0.77 35.93
N GLU A 158 -12.52 -0.28 35.33
CA GLU A 158 -11.76 -1.28 34.57
C GLU A 158 -11.31 -0.69 33.22
N LEU A 159 -10.01 -0.67 32.96
CA LEU A 159 -9.47 -0.38 31.63
C LEU A 159 -9.82 -1.54 30.70
N VAL A 160 -10.92 -1.41 29.96
CA VAL A 160 -11.42 -2.43 29.04
C VAL A 160 -10.44 -2.56 27.85
N ARG A 161 -9.45 -3.45 27.99
CA ARG A 161 -8.67 -3.97 26.87
C ARG A 161 -9.55 -4.90 26.07
N VAL A 162 -10.07 -4.42 24.94
CA VAL A 162 -10.86 -5.26 24.02
C VAL A 162 -9.91 -6.15 23.21
N SER A 163 -9.51 -7.29 23.75
CA SER A 163 -8.60 -8.26 23.11
C SER A 163 -9.18 -8.90 21.85
N SER A 164 -10.49 -8.77 21.62
CA SER A 164 -11.21 -9.29 20.45
C SER A 164 -12.23 -8.25 19.97
N LEU A 165 -11.90 -7.50 18.91
CA LEU A 165 -12.87 -6.65 18.23
C LEU A 165 -13.73 -7.46 17.27
N GLY A 166 -15.00 -7.09 17.13
CA GLY A 166 -15.84 -7.57 16.03
C GLY A 166 -15.33 -7.05 14.69
N VAL A 167 -15.63 -7.76 13.60
CA VAL A 167 -15.18 -7.40 12.23
C VAL A 167 -15.56 -5.96 11.87
N ARG A 168 -16.75 -5.50 12.27
CA ARG A 168 -17.20 -4.10 12.04
C ARG A 168 -16.30 -3.07 12.72
N ASP A 169 -15.88 -3.32 13.96
CA ASP A 169 -14.98 -2.42 14.68
C ASP A 169 -13.58 -2.42 14.04
N GLN A 170 -13.10 -3.60 13.62
CA GLN A 170 -11.81 -3.71 12.90
C GLN A 170 -11.83 -2.87 11.61
N ILE A 171 -12.90 -2.97 10.81
CA ILE A 171 -13.10 -2.13 9.61
C ILE A 171 -13.11 -0.65 9.98
N TYR A 172 -13.90 -0.25 10.98
CA TYR A 172 -14.00 1.15 11.45
C TYR A 172 -12.65 1.73 11.91
N PHE A 173 -11.91 1.00 12.75
CA PHE A 173 -10.63 1.48 13.25
C PHE A 173 -9.55 1.50 12.18
N ARG A 174 -9.57 0.56 11.24
CA ARG A 174 -8.64 0.54 10.11
C ARG A 174 -8.94 1.67 9.13
N ASP A 175 -10.22 2.00 8.93
CA ASP A 175 -10.62 3.21 8.21
C ASP A 175 -10.13 4.49 8.89
N LEU A 176 -10.20 4.56 10.22
CA LEU A 176 -9.67 5.70 10.98
C LEU A 176 -8.14 5.83 10.84
N VAL A 177 -7.38 4.73 10.97
CA VAL A 177 -5.92 4.72 10.72
C VAL A 177 -5.60 5.13 9.29
N ARG A 178 -6.36 4.60 8.32
CA ARG A 178 -6.24 4.95 6.90
C ARG A 178 -6.45 6.45 6.70
N ARG A 179 -7.54 7.03 7.19
CA ARG A 179 -7.79 8.48 7.11
C ARG A 179 -6.68 9.29 7.78
N ALA A 180 -6.23 8.92 8.98
CA ALA A 180 -5.12 9.60 9.64
C ALA A 180 -3.80 9.53 8.84
N ARG A 181 -3.49 8.39 8.20
CA ARG A 181 -2.36 8.23 7.29
C ARG A 181 -2.51 9.04 6.01
N ILE A 182 -3.69 9.02 5.38
CA ILE A 182 -3.98 9.83 4.19
C ILE A 182 -3.79 11.29 4.52
N THR A 183 -4.37 11.76 5.63
CA THR A 183 -4.18 13.11 6.14
C THR A 183 -2.69 13.40 6.35
N PHE A 184 -1.93 12.54 7.03
CA PHE A 184 -0.48 12.74 7.21
C PHE A 184 0.30 12.81 5.88
N GLU A 185 0.04 11.92 4.91
CA GLU A 185 0.73 11.89 3.62
C GLU A 185 0.33 13.06 2.71
N CYS A 186 -0.94 13.48 2.75
CA CYS A 186 -1.44 14.64 2.01
C CYS A 186 -0.98 15.96 2.66
N LEU A 187 -0.96 16.06 3.98
CA LEU A 187 -0.27 17.14 4.70
C LEU A 187 1.19 17.18 4.31
N ARG A 188 1.91 16.03 4.30
CA ARG A 188 3.31 15.98 3.84
C ARG A 188 3.45 16.43 2.38
N GLY A 189 2.54 16.05 1.48
CA GLY A 189 2.54 16.47 0.08
C GLY A 189 2.24 17.95 -0.14
N LEU A 190 1.41 18.55 0.72
CA LEU A 190 1.02 19.97 0.69
C LEU A 190 2.04 20.88 1.40
N LEU A 191 2.62 20.43 2.53
CA LEU A 191 3.72 21.09 3.24
C LEU A 191 5.01 21.13 2.39
N LEU A 192 5.14 20.25 1.39
CA LEU A 192 6.16 20.35 0.34
C LEU A 192 5.83 21.42 -0.74
N ARG A 193 4.82 22.26 -0.53
CA ARG A 193 4.38 23.32 -1.44
C ARG A 193 4.11 24.70 -0.85
N ASP A 194 3.87 24.86 0.45
CA ASP A 194 4.00 26.14 1.15
C ASP A 194 4.08 25.92 2.68
N ASP A 195 4.83 26.78 3.37
CA ASP A 195 4.91 26.82 4.84
C ASP A 195 3.68 27.56 5.42
N ASP A 196 2.81 26.88 6.17
CA ASP A 196 2.86 26.98 7.65
C ASP A 196 1.83 26.08 8.39
N ARG A 197 2.24 25.64 9.59
CA ARG A 197 1.45 25.17 10.76
C ARG A 197 0.21 24.27 10.55
N ALA A 198 0.26 23.08 11.17
CA ALA A 198 -0.92 22.27 11.47
C ALA A 198 -0.94 21.92 12.97
N GLU A 199 -2.10 22.05 13.60
CA GLU A 199 -2.35 21.71 15.00
C GLU A 199 -3.73 21.04 15.11
N THR A 200 -3.89 20.10 16.05
CA THR A 200 -5.12 19.29 16.29
C THR A 200 -5.36 18.10 15.36
N LEU A 201 -5.27 16.88 15.91
CA LEU A 201 -6.22 15.77 15.74
C LEU A 201 -5.71 14.55 16.55
N GLY A 202 -6.61 13.83 17.22
CA GLY A 202 -6.21 12.64 17.98
C GLY A 202 -7.37 11.70 18.28
N HIS A 203 -7.28 10.47 17.77
CA HIS A 203 -7.87 9.28 18.40
C HIS A 203 -7.22 7.99 17.88
N HIS A 204 -7.22 6.95 18.72
CA HIS A 204 -6.46 5.72 18.48
C HIS A 204 -7.25 4.73 17.61
N GLY A 205 -6.79 4.48 16.38
CA GLY A 205 -7.21 3.35 15.56
C GLY A 205 -6.22 2.17 15.67
N ARG A 206 -6.61 0.97 15.24
CA ARG A 206 -5.76 -0.24 15.37
C ARG A 206 -4.85 -0.44 14.17
N ILE A 207 -3.57 -0.48 14.46
CA ILE A 207 -2.50 -0.88 13.55
C ILE A 207 -2.45 -2.41 13.49
N SER A 208 -2.30 -2.94 12.27
CA SER A 208 -2.17 -4.38 12.02
C SER A 208 -0.70 -4.78 11.98
N VAL A 209 -0.40 -6.00 12.44
CA VAL A 209 0.95 -6.56 12.29
C VAL A 209 1.34 -6.58 10.81
N GLY A 210 2.57 -6.19 10.53
CA GLY A 210 3.09 -6.02 9.18
C GLY A 210 3.03 -4.58 8.64
N ASP A 211 2.21 -3.70 9.24
CA ASP A 211 2.07 -2.33 8.77
C ASP A 211 3.42 -1.59 8.78
N ALA A 212 3.72 -0.93 7.65
CA ALA A 212 5.00 -0.28 7.37
C ALA A 212 4.87 1.25 7.37
N PHE A 213 5.75 1.94 8.08
CA PHE A 213 5.76 3.39 8.31
C PHE A 213 7.10 3.99 7.85
N PHE A 214 7.11 5.22 7.36
CA PHE A 214 8.35 5.88 6.91
C PHE A 214 8.98 6.77 7.99
N PHE A 215 8.18 7.32 8.89
CA PHE A 215 8.63 8.32 9.86
C PHE A 215 8.26 7.93 11.28
N ARG A 216 9.12 8.27 12.26
CA ARG A 216 8.76 8.11 13.67
C ARG A 216 7.57 8.99 14.08
N MET A 217 7.39 10.13 13.40
CA MET A 217 6.23 10.99 13.60
C MET A 217 4.92 10.31 13.19
N GLU A 218 4.93 9.50 12.13
CA GLU A 218 3.77 8.70 11.70
C GLU A 218 3.35 7.73 12.81
N LEU A 219 4.33 7.13 13.52
CA LEU A 219 4.09 6.27 14.68
C LEU A 219 3.52 7.03 15.89
N CYS A 220 3.92 8.30 16.08
CA CYS A 220 3.38 9.17 17.13
C CYS A 220 1.92 9.58 16.84
N VAL A 221 1.66 10.07 15.62
CA VAL A 221 0.32 10.49 15.16
C VAL A 221 -0.69 9.35 15.26
N LEU A 222 -0.28 8.13 14.92
CA LEU A 222 -1.12 6.93 14.98
C LEU A 222 -1.15 6.26 16.37
N GLY A 223 -0.41 6.77 17.36
CA GLY A 223 -0.35 6.19 18.71
C GLY A 223 0.35 4.84 18.80
N VAL A 224 1.07 4.40 17.75
CA VAL A 224 1.90 3.18 17.79
C VAL A 224 2.98 3.34 18.86
N HIS A 225 3.63 4.50 18.88
CA HIS A 225 4.79 4.78 19.73
C HIS A 225 4.90 6.28 19.98
N GLY A 226 4.76 6.74 21.23
CA GLY A 226 4.67 8.16 21.57
C GLY A 226 5.97 8.97 21.50
N GLN A 227 7.13 8.34 21.27
CA GLN A 227 8.44 9.01 21.32
C GLN A 227 9.05 9.23 19.93
N VAL A 228 9.24 10.50 19.56
CA VAL A 228 9.89 10.91 18.30
C VAL A 228 11.37 10.49 18.21
N GLN A 229 12.05 10.26 19.34
CA GLN A 229 13.48 9.93 19.40
C GLN A 229 13.82 8.75 20.31
N ALA A 230 13.29 8.70 21.54
CA ALA A 230 13.65 7.66 22.51
C ALA A 230 13.24 6.26 22.05
N GLY A 231 14.04 5.23 22.31
CA GLY A 231 13.74 3.86 21.86
C GLY A 231 12.59 3.19 22.62
N ILE A 232 12.27 3.65 23.83
CA ILE A 232 11.23 3.08 24.71
C ILE A 232 10.16 4.16 24.94
N ASP A 233 8.90 3.79 24.73
CA ASP A 233 7.73 4.58 25.12
C ASP A 233 7.03 3.91 26.31
N TYR A 234 6.52 4.72 27.23
CA TYR A 234 5.94 4.24 28.49
C TYR A 234 4.92 5.21 29.06
N VAL A 235 3.90 4.67 29.74
CA VAL A 235 2.99 5.45 30.59
C VAL A 235 3.72 5.82 31.88
N SER A 236 3.67 7.09 32.27
CA SER A 236 4.32 7.56 33.49
C SER A 236 3.62 7.04 34.76
N ALA A 237 4.34 7.02 35.88
CA ALA A 237 3.82 6.59 37.18
C ALA A 237 2.51 7.29 37.57
N GLY A 238 2.40 8.61 37.34
CA GLY A 238 1.19 9.39 37.66
C GLY A 238 0.00 9.17 36.72
N GLN A 239 0.20 8.49 35.59
CA GLN A 239 -0.85 8.12 34.61
C GLN A 239 -1.21 6.63 34.69
N SER A 240 -0.40 5.83 35.38
CA SER A 240 -0.60 4.39 35.54
C SER A 240 -1.51 4.08 36.72
N ALA A 241 -2.44 3.14 36.54
CA ALA A 241 -3.31 2.66 37.61
C ALA A 241 -2.56 1.95 38.75
N SER A 242 -1.33 1.48 38.51
CA SER A 242 -0.47 0.90 39.56
C SER A 242 0.37 1.94 40.33
N GLY A 243 0.40 3.20 39.88
CA GLY A 243 1.34 4.20 40.40
C GLY A 243 2.79 3.99 39.97
N GLU A 244 3.07 3.05 39.07
CA GLU A 244 4.41 2.72 38.57
C GLU A 244 4.47 2.86 37.03
N PRO A 245 5.63 3.21 36.44
CA PRO A 245 5.74 3.37 35.00
C PRO A 245 5.62 2.03 34.28
N ILE A 246 4.95 2.01 33.12
CA ILE A 246 4.69 0.78 32.34
C ILE A 246 5.07 1.02 30.87
N ALA A 247 5.98 0.21 30.34
CA ALA A 247 6.38 0.29 28.93
C ALA A 247 5.25 -0.17 28.00
N THR A 248 5.00 0.62 26.94
CA THR A 248 3.91 0.41 25.97
C THR A 248 4.41 -0.06 24.62
N SER A 249 5.57 0.45 24.17
CA SER A 249 6.17 0.11 22.89
C SER A 249 7.67 0.38 22.85
N ILE A 250 8.38 -0.34 21.98
CA ILE A 250 9.82 -0.14 21.73
C ILE A 250 10.13 -0.08 20.24
N ILE A 251 11.22 0.61 19.90
CA ILE A 251 11.75 0.68 18.52
C ILE A 251 13.15 0.05 18.44
N VAL A 252 13.23 -1.10 17.79
CA VAL A 252 14.47 -1.80 17.47
C VAL A 252 15.00 -1.25 16.16
N SER A 253 16.13 -0.56 16.17
CA SER A 253 16.62 0.17 14.99
C SER A 253 18.11 -0.04 14.65
N GLY A 254 18.71 -1.10 15.22
CA GLY A 254 20.15 -1.35 15.18
C GLY A 254 20.96 -0.24 15.86
N GLY A 255 20.32 0.51 16.77
CA GLY A 255 20.93 1.63 17.47
C GLY A 255 21.88 1.21 18.58
N TYR A 256 21.68 0.03 19.18
CA TYR A 256 22.52 -0.55 20.21
C TYR A 256 23.29 -1.73 19.65
N GLU A 257 24.60 -1.75 19.89
CA GLU A 257 25.49 -2.82 19.44
C GLU A 257 25.28 -4.13 20.21
N ASP A 258 24.63 -4.06 21.38
CA ASP A 258 24.34 -5.17 22.28
C ASP A 258 22.96 -5.83 22.04
N ASP A 259 22.16 -5.32 21.09
CA ASP A 259 20.87 -5.91 20.72
C ASP A 259 21.07 -7.26 20.00
N GLU A 260 20.35 -8.31 20.42
CA GLU A 260 20.26 -9.58 19.69
C GLU A 260 18.84 -9.80 19.19
N ASP A 261 18.66 -9.83 17.87
CA ASP A 261 17.35 -10.00 17.23
C ASP A 261 17.29 -11.32 16.47
N ARG A 262 16.36 -12.20 16.88
CA ARG A 262 16.07 -13.48 16.23
C ARG A 262 14.61 -13.55 15.77
N GLY A 263 13.97 -12.41 15.53
CA GLY A 263 12.54 -12.34 15.25
C GLY A 263 11.74 -12.55 16.53
N ASP A 264 11.24 -13.76 16.76
CA ASP A 264 10.35 -14.08 17.89
C ASP A 264 11.02 -13.94 19.27
N ILE A 265 12.35 -14.03 19.33
CA ILE A 265 13.15 -13.75 20.51
C ILE A 265 14.00 -12.51 20.26
N LEU A 266 13.88 -11.52 21.13
CA LEU A 266 14.61 -10.27 21.09
C LEU A 266 15.30 -10.05 22.45
N VAL A 267 16.61 -9.84 22.46
CA VAL A 267 17.32 -9.28 23.62
C VAL A 267 17.52 -7.79 23.32
N TYR A 268 16.72 -6.96 23.98
CA TYR A 268 16.69 -5.51 23.76
C TYR A 268 17.54 -4.80 24.82
N THR A 269 18.39 -3.86 24.39
CA THR A 269 19.22 -3.06 25.29
C THR A 269 18.43 -1.87 25.85
N GLY A 270 18.54 -1.65 27.16
CA GLY A 270 17.97 -0.50 27.85
C GLY A 270 18.46 0.83 27.28
N HIS A 271 17.73 1.90 27.58
CA HIS A 271 18.12 3.26 27.19
C HIS A 271 19.04 3.94 28.21
N GLY A 272 19.72 5.00 27.76
CA GLY A 272 20.60 5.83 28.58
C GLY A 272 22.06 5.42 28.49
N GLY A 273 22.92 6.23 29.13
CA GLY A 273 24.37 5.99 29.19
C GLY A 273 25.16 6.36 27.93
N ARG A 274 24.54 7.10 26.99
CA ARG A 274 25.13 7.43 25.68
C ARG A 274 25.60 8.88 25.58
N ASP A 275 26.71 9.07 24.88
CA ASP A 275 27.12 10.37 24.38
C ASP A 275 26.22 10.77 23.18
N PRO A 276 25.60 11.98 23.18
CA PRO A 276 24.73 12.43 22.11
C PRO A 276 25.40 12.51 20.73
N ASN A 277 26.70 12.82 20.68
CA ASN A 277 27.47 13.07 19.46
C ASN A 277 28.15 11.81 18.93
N LEU A 278 28.61 10.93 19.82
CA LEU A 278 29.33 9.71 19.44
C LEU A 278 28.42 8.49 19.28
N HIS A 279 27.18 8.55 19.78
CA HIS A 279 26.19 7.45 19.83
C HIS A 279 26.69 6.15 20.53
N LYS A 280 27.85 6.22 21.19
CA LYS A 280 28.45 5.14 21.98
C LYS A 280 28.06 5.28 23.45
N HIS A 281 28.09 4.15 24.17
CA HIS A 281 27.96 4.17 25.62
C HIS A 281 29.24 4.73 26.26
N CYS A 282 29.06 5.60 27.24
CA CYS A 282 30.14 6.30 27.95
C CYS A 282 29.99 6.28 29.48
N ILE A 283 28.83 5.85 30.00
CA ILE A 283 28.56 5.64 31.43
C ILE A 283 27.60 4.47 31.63
N ASP A 284 27.62 3.88 32.82
CA ASP A 284 26.71 2.80 33.22
C ASP A 284 25.24 3.26 33.20
N GLN A 285 24.36 2.37 32.75
CA GLN A 285 22.93 2.59 32.74
C GLN A 285 22.31 2.51 34.13
N LYS A 286 21.16 3.15 34.30
CA LYS A 286 20.37 3.17 35.55
C LYS A 286 19.00 2.55 35.31
N LEU A 287 18.49 1.84 36.31
CA LEU A 287 17.14 1.26 36.30
C LEU A 287 16.11 2.36 36.63
N GLN A 288 15.90 3.28 35.68
CA GLN A 288 15.02 4.44 35.79
C GLN A 288 14.34 4.73 34.44
N GLY A 289 13.27 5.54 34.43
CA GLY A 289 12.54 5.89 33.20
C GLY A 289 12.09 4.65 32.44
N GLY A 290 12.35 4.60 31.13
CA GLY A 290 12.01 3.45 30.28
C GLY A 290 12.62 2.10 30.71
N ASN A 291 13.76 2.09 31.41
CA ASN A 291 14.38 0.84 31.89
C ASN A 291 13.56 0.25 33.05
N LEU A 292 13.17 1.09 34.01
CA LEU A 292 12.25 0.70 35.07
C LEU A 292 10.88 0.32 34.49
N ALA A 293 10.41 1.04 33.46
CA ALA A 293 9.13 0.74 32.81
C ALA A 293 9.11 -0.64 32.12
N LEU A 294 10.23 -1.10 31.55
CA LEU A 294 10.36 -2.44 30.96
C LEU A 294 10.37 -3.54 32.04
N GLU A 295 11.10 -3.32 33.14
CA GLU A 295 11.13 -4.24 34.28
C GLU A 295 9.75 -4.35 34.95
N ARG A 296 9.03 -3.24 35.13
CA ARG A 296 7.65 -3.27 35.62
C ARG A 296 6.69 -3.92 34.63
N SER A 297 6.87 -3.72 33.33
CA SER A 297 6.11 -4.48 32.32
C SER A 297 6.36 -5.98 32.39
N MET A 298 7.56 -6.45 32.77
CA MET A 298 7.80 -7.87 33.08
C MET A 298 6.99 -8.32 34.31
N ALA A 299 7.13 -7.61 35.44
CA ALA A 299 6.46 -7.95 36.69
C ALA A 299 4.92 -8.01 36.57
N TYR A 300 4.34 -7.16 35.72
CA TYR A 300 2.91 -7.10 35.45
C TYR A 300 2.45 -7.91 34.21
N GLY A 301 3.36 -8.61 33.51
CA GLY A 301 3.04 -9.41 32.32
C GLY A 301 2.49 -8.60 31.13
N ILE A 302 2.89 -7.33 31.01
CA ILE A 302 2.36 -6.37 30.05
C ILE A 302 2.86 -6.65 28.63
N GLU A 303 1.96 -6.46 27.68
CA GLU A 303 2.16 -6.64 26.25
C GLU A 303 2.73 -5.36 25.65
N ILE A 304 3.90 -5.48 25.03
CA ILE A 304 4.67 -4.36 24.48
C ILE A 304 4.66 -4.46 22.96
N ARG A 305 4.29 -3.37 22.29
CA ARG A 305 4.37 -3.26 20.82
C ARG A 305 5.83 -3.14 20.37
N VAL A 306 6.27 -3.99 19.46
CA VAL A 306 7.61 -3.94 18.88
C VAL A 306 7.55 -3.39 17.46
N ILE A 307 8.31 -2.32 17.22
CA ILE A 307 8.48 -1.71 15.90
C ILE A 307 9.94 -1.88 15.49
N ARG A 308 10.20 -2.47 14.32
CA ARG A 308 11.57 -2.70 13.82
C ARG A 308 11.88 -1.79 12.64
N ALA A 309 13.02 -1.10 12.69
CA ALA A 309 13.48 -0.21 11.62
C ALA A 309 14.49 -0.91 10.71
N VAL A 310 14.09 -1.19 9.46
CA VAL A 310 14.93 -1.79 8.42
C VAL A 310 15.51 -0.68 7.54
N LYS A 311 16.80 -0.75 7.22
CA LYS A 311 17.42 0.17 6.25
C LYS A 311 16.86 -0.11 4.86
N SER A 312 16.33 0.90 4.17
CA SER A 312 15.82 0.74 2.82
C SER A 312 15.92 2.01 1.99
N ARG A 313 16.32 1.85 0.72
CA ARG A 313 16.44 2.96 -0.25
C ARG A 313 15.08 3.47 -0.75
N CYS A 314 13.99 2.74 -0.53
CA CYS A 314 12.65 3.23 -0.89
C CYS A 314 12.10 4.28 0.10
N SER A 315 12.68 4.37 1.30
CA SER A 315 12.28 5.35 2.31
C SER A 315 12.94 6.72 2.08
N PRO A 316 12.18 7.84 2.20
CA PRO A 316 12.75 9.19 2.19
C PRO A 316 13.81 9.45 3.27
N VAL A 317 13.80 8.68 4.37
CA VAL A 317 14.74 8.80 5.49
C VAL A 317 15.67 7.59 5.63
N GLY A 318 15.80 6.79 4.56
CA GLY A 318 16.67 5.60 4.51
C GLY A 318 16.26 4.43 5.44
N LYS A 319 15.13 4.54 6.15
CA LYS A 319 14.58 3.50 7.05
C LYS A 319 13.08 3.33 6.89
N VAL A 320 12.60 2.09 6.94
CA VAL A 320 11.18 1.74 7.04
C VAL A 320 10.97 1.08 8.41
N TYR A 321 9.93 1.50 9.13
CA TYR A 321 9.56 0.98 10.44
C TYR A 321 8.38 0.01 10.25
N PHE A 322 8.54 -1.26 10.63
CA PHE A 322 7.48 -2.26 10.57
C PHE A 322 6.97 -2.55 11.98
N TYR A 323 5.65 -2.59 12.16
CA TYR A 323 5.06 -3.09 13.41
C TYR A 323 4.99 -4.63 13.38
N ASP A 324 5.82 -5.28 14.20
CA ASP A 324 5.97 -6.75 14.21
C ASP A 324 5.12 -7.44 15.28
N GLY A 325 4.25 -6.67 15.96
CA GLY A 325 3.26 -7.16 16.92
C GLY A 325 3.65 -6.99 18.38
N LEU A 326 3.00 -7.80 19.21
CA LEU A 326 3.09 -7.78 20.66
C LEU A 326 4.09 -8.81 21.18
N TYR A 327 4.88 -8.39 22.16
CA TYR A 327 5.88 -9.17 22.86
C TYR A 327 5.70 -9.02 24.37
N LYS A 328 6.17 -9.99 25.16
CA LYS A 328 6.27 -9.91 26.62
C LYS A 328 7.73 -9.96 27.04
N VAL A 329 8.11 -9.15 28.02
CA VAL A 329 9.41 -9.28 28.69
C VAL A 329 9.34 -10.53 29.58
N VAL A 330 10.29 -11.45 29.41
CA VAL A 330 10.33 -12.73 30.15
C VAL A 330 11.50 -12.80 31.13
N ASP A 331 12.53 -11.97 30.93
CA ASP A 331 13.70 -11.90 31.80
C ASP A 331 14.43 -10.55 31.61
N TYR A 332 15.18 -10.10 32.61
CA TYR A 332 16.06 -8.94 32.50
C TYR A 332 17.28 -9.07 33.42
N TRP A 333 18.42 -8.53 32.98
CA TRP A 333 19.65 -8.53 33.77
C TRP A 333 20.51 -7.29 33.47
N LEU A 334 21.42 -6.98 34.40
CA LEU A 334 22.51 -6.05 34.16
C LEU A 334 23.69 -6.84 33.57
N ASP A 335 24.16 -6.44 32.40
CA ASP A 335 25.28 -7.03 31.68
C ASP A 335 26.39 -5.99 31.48
N ARG A 336 27.59 -6.43 31.10
CA ARG A 336 28.67 -5.54 30.67
C ARG A 336 28.66 -5.45 29.15
N GLY A 337 28.16 -4.35 28.61
CA GLY A 337 28.04 -4.14 27.16
C GLY A 337 29.40 -4.08 26.46
N LYS A 338 29.40 -4.17 25.13
CA LYS A 338 30.62 -4.19 24.29
C LYS A 338 31.56 -2.99 24.54
N ALA A 339 31.01 -1.83 24.89
CA ALA A 339 31.77 -0.64 25.28
C ALA A 339 32.40 -0.71 26.69
N GLY A 340 32.16 -1.76 27.47
CA GLY A 340 32.73 -1.99 28.81
C GLY A 340 31.91 -1.44 29.99
N PHE A 341 30.80 -0.75 29.72
CA PHE A 341 29.88 -0.17 30.71
C PHE A 341 28.71 -1.12 31.03
N GLY A 342 28.08 -0.92 32.19
CA GLY A 342 26.88 -1.64 32.60
C GLY A 342 25.66 -1.27 31.74
N VAL A 343 25.04 -2.25 31.10
CA VAL A 343 23.83 -2.09 30.28
C VAL A 343 22.73 -3.04 30.75
N TYR A 344 21.49 -2.56 30.83
CA TYR A 344 20.37 -3.45 31.11
C TYR A 344 19.97 -4.17 29.82
N LYS A 345 19.78 -5.48 29.88
CA LYS A 345 19.25 -6.29 28.79
C LYS A 345 17.90 -6.86 29.19
N TYR A 346 16.96 -6.86 28.26
CA TYR A 346 15.60 -7.36 28.43
C TYR A 346 15.34 -8.43 27.39
N LYS A 347 15.14 -9.67 27.83
CA LYS A 347 14.72 -10.76 26.94
C LYS A 347 13.21 -10.67 26.74
N MET A 348 12.82 -10.56 25.49
CA MET A 348 11.45 -10.42 25.06
C MET A 348 11.07 -11.58 24.13
N MET A 349 9.87 -12.10 24.30
CA MET A 349 9.30 -13.16 23.47
C MET A 349 8.02 -12.67 22.80
N ARG A 350 7.90 -12.93 21.50
CA ARG A 350 6.70 -12.63 20.72
C ARG A 350 5.52 -13.48 21.21
N ILE A 351 4.32 -12.88 21.25
CA ILE A 351 3.10 -13.61 21.59
C ILE A 351 2.68 -14.47 20.38
N GLU A 352 2.39 -15.74 20.63
CA GLU A 352 1.93 -16.70 19.62
C GLU A 352 0.55 -16.33 19.04
N GLY A 353 0.22 -16.85 17.85
CA GLY A 353 -1.09 -16.62 17.20
C GLY A 353 -1.26 -15.26 16.53
N GLN A 354 -0.19 -14.47 16.39
CA GLN A 354 -0.18 -13.22 15.61
C GLN A 354 0.29 -13.47 14.18
N GLU A 355 -0.24 -12.68 13.23
CA GLU A 355 0.16 -12.62 11.82
C GLU A 355 1.69 -12.58 11.60
N PRO A 356 2.21 -13.00 10.43
CA PRO A 356 3.63 -12.93 10.11
C PRO A 356 4.22 -11.52 10.27
N MET A 357 5.46 -11.44 10.75
CA MET A 357 6.17 -10.18 10.96
C MET A 357 6.41 -9.43 9.63
N GLY A 358 6.21 -8.12 9.64
CA GLY A 358 6.42 -7.25 8.48
C GLY A 358 7.88 -7.22 8.05
N THR A 359 8.81 -7.26 9.01
CA THR A 359 10.24 -7.37 8.71
C THR A 359 10.62 -8.66 8.02
N VAL A 360 10.05 -9.79 8.44
CA VAL A 360 10.30 -11.10 7.82
C VAL A 360 9.73 -11.12 6.39
N ASN A 361 8.51 -10.63 6.19
CA ASN A 361 7.91 -10.51 4.86
C ASN A 361 8.71 -9.55 3.95
N TYR A 362 9.23 -8.45 4.49
CA TYR A 362 10.09 -7.53 3.75
C TYR A 362 11.42 -8.19 3.34
N GLN A 363 12.10 -8.89 4.25
CA GLN A 363 13.34 -9.61 3.95
C GLN A 363 13.12 -10.73 2.93
N LEU A 364 12.05 -11.51 3.07
CA LEU A 364 11.63 -12.53 2.11
C LEU A 364 11.40 -11.93 0.72
N ALA A 365 10.68 -10.81 0.63
CA ALA A 365 10.44 -10.14 -0.64
C ALA A 365 11.72 -9.58 -1.28
N GLU A 366 12.65 -9.05 -0.51
CA GLU A 366 13.96 -8.60 -1.04
C GLU A 366 14.81 -9.78 -1.54
N GLN A 367 14.77 -10.95 -0.88
CA GLN A 367 15.47 -12.15 -1.35
C GLN A 367 14.83 -12.69 -2.64
N LEU A 368 13.50 -12.76 -2.72
CA LEU A 368 12.77 -13.19 -3.94
C LEU A 368 13.04 -12.30 -5.17
N LYS A 369 13.49 -11.05 -4.98
CA LYS A 369 13.92 -10.17 -6.09
C LYS A 369 15.29 -10.51 -6.65
N VAL A 370 16.11 -11.26 -5.91
CA VAL A 370 17.51 -11.55 -6.24
C VAL A 370 17.69 -13.02 -6.63
N ASP A 371 17.18 -13.94 -5.81
CA ASP A 371 17.23 -15.38 -6.04
C ASP A 371 15.93 -16.02 -5.55
N VAL A 372 15.04 -16.31 -6.50
CA VAL A 372 13.77 -16.97 -6.20
C VAL A 372 14.00 -18.42 -5.76
N PHE A 373 14.94 -19.13 -6.39
CA PHE A 373 15.09 -20.57 -6.24
C PHE A 373 15.72 -20.97 -4.90
N SER A 374 16.60 -20.15 -4.32
CA SER A 374 17.13 -20.42 -2.98
C SER A 374 16.08 -20.31 -1.87
N VAL A 375 15.02 -19.54 -2.09
CA VAL A 375 14.01 -19.22 -1.07
C VAL A 375 12.70 -20.00 -1.28
N ARG A 376 12.28 -20.14 -2.54
CA ARG A 376 11.09 -20.86 -2.97
C ARG A 376 11.43 -21.72 -4.20
N PRO A 377 12.03 -22.91 -3.99
CA PRO A 377 12.43 -23.80 -5.09
C PRO A 377 11.23 -24.41 -5.85
N THR A 378 10.02 -24.32 -5.28
CA THR A 378 8.78 -24.88 -5.82
C THR A 378 7.64 -23.88 -5.74
N GLY A 379 6.60 -24.08 -6.56
CA GLY A 379 5.34 -23.32 -6.52
C GLY A 379 5.18 -22.27 -7.62
N TYR A 380 6.27 -21.77 -8.23
CA TYR A 380 6.16 -20.91 -9.40
C TYR A 380 5.68 -21.69 -10.63
N LEU A 381 4.50 -21.35 -11.13
CA LEU A 381 3.90 -21.88 -12.36
C LEU A 381 4.35 -21.09 -13.59
N SER A 382 4.59 -19.79 -13.43
CA SER A 382 5.24 -18.92 -14.41
C SER A 382 5.96 -17.78 -13.68
N PHE A 383 7.08 -17.32 -14.23
CA PHE A 383 7.75 -16.09 -13.77
C PHE A 383 7.19 -14.82 -14.43
N ASP A 384 6.46 -14.95 -15.53
CA ASP A 384 5.76 -13.85 -16.18
C ASP A 384 4.53 -14.34 -16.95
N ILE A 385 3.33 -14.11 -16.41
CA ILE A 385 2.07 -14.33 -17.13
C ILE A 385 1.76 -13.20 -18.13
N SER A 386 2.47 -12.07 -18.07
CA SER A 386 2.29 -10.99 -19.06
C SER A 386 2.91 -11.33 -20.41
N MET A 387 3.81 -12.31 -20.48
CA MET A 387 4.56 -12.69 -21.68
C MET A 387 5.28 -11.49 -22.31
N GLY A 388 5.89 -10.64 -21.47
CA GLY A 388 6.59 -9.41 -21.87
C GLY A 388 5.67 -8.27 -22.32
N ARG A 389 4.35 -8.34 -22.07
CA ARG A 389 3.40 -7.24 -22.35
C ARG A 389 3.43 -6.14 -21.27
N GLU A 390 3.94 -6.42 -20.08
CA GLU A 390 4.23 -5.43 -19.03
C GLU A 390 5.73 -5.10 -18.96
N ILE A 391 6.07 -3.93 -18.41
CA ILE A 391 7.49 -3.54 -18.16
C ILE A 391 8.07 -4.37 -17.01
N MET A 392 7.26 -4.65 -15.99
CA MET A 392 7.61 -5.50 -14.87
C MET A 392 6.92 -6.86 -15.02
N PRO A 393 7.64 -7.99 -14.91
CA PRO A 393 7.04 -9.31 -15.06
C PRO A 393 6.05 -9.59 -13.93
N VAL A 394 4.96 -10.31 -14.26
CA VAL A 394 3.92 -10.70 -13.30
C VAL A 394 4.05 -12.18 -13.01
N ALA A 395 4.59 -12.53 -11.84
CA ALA A 395 4.78 -13.93 -11.46
C ALA A 395 3.45 -14.63 -11.13
N LEU A 396 3.40 -15.95 -11.30
CA LEU A 396 2.28 -16.81 -10.91
C LEU A 396 2.78 -17.91 -9.97
N TYR A 397 2.23 -17.96 -8.77
CA TYR A 397 2.68 -18.82 -7.68
C TYR A 397 1.53 -19.63 -7.06
N ASN A 398 1.70 -20.94 -6.92
CA ASN A 398 0.75 -21.84 -6.27
C ASN A 398 1.50 -22.88 -5.42
N ASP A 399 1.31 -22.81 -4.11
CA ASP A 399 1.77 -23.79 -3.11
C ASP A 399 0.61 -24.42 -2.31
N VAL A 400 -0.60 -24.34 -2.86
CA VAL A 400 -1.85 -24.77 -2.21
C VAL A 400 -2.46 -26.00 -2.89
N ASP A 401 -2.51 -26.01 -4.22
CA ASP A 401 -3.11 -27.06 -5.06
C ASP A 401 -2.49 -27.09 -6.47
N ASP A 402 -3.06 -27.88 -7.38
CA ASP A 402 -2.61 -28.00 -8.78
C ASP A 402 -3.27 -26.98 -9.73
N GLU A 403 -4.03 -25.99 -9.24
CA GLU A 403 -4.82 -25.07 -10.05
C GLU A 403 -3.94 -24.14 -10.91
N ARG A 404 -4.36 -23.91 -12.17
CA ARG A 404 -3.61 -23.16 -13.19
C ARG A 404 -4.44 -22.19 -14.02
N ASP A 405 -5.72 -21.99 -13.69
CA ASP A 405 -6.64 -21.05 -14.36
C ASP A 405 -6.02 -19.76 -14.93
N PRO A 406 -5.15 -19.00 -14.21
CA PRO A 406 -4.58 -17.75 -14.73
C PRO A 406 -3.73 -17.91 -16.00
N THR A 407 -3.27 -19.12 -16.32
CA THR A 407 -2.54 -19.45 -17.55
C THR A 407 -3.43 -19.64 -18.78
N LEU A 408 -4.76 -19.71 -18.60
CA LEU A 408 -5.73 -19.98 -19.68
C LEU A 408 -6.28 -18.70 -20.33
N PHE A 409 -6.02 -17.52 -19.75
CA PHE A 409 -6.51 -16.23 -20.24
C PHE A 409 -5.46 -15.50 -21.07
N GLU A 410 -5.89 -14.71 -22.06
CA GLU A 410 -4.97 -13.82 -22.76
C GLU A 410 -4.61 -12.63 -21.86
N TYR A 411 -3.31 -12.41 -21.64
CA TYR A 411 -2.87 -11.24 -20.87
C TYR A 411 -3.00 -9.96 -21.69
N LEU A 412 -3.81 -9.01 -21.23
CA LEU A 412 -4.10 -7.76 -21.94
C LEU A 412 -3.67 -6.55 -21.11
N ALA A 413 -2.44 -6.05 -21.29
CA ALA A 413 -1.86 -4.98 -20.46
C ALA A 413 -2.65 -3.65 -20.47
N ARG A 414 -3.35 -3.33 -21.56
CA ARG A 414 -4.20 -2.13 -21.72
C ARG A 414 -5.57 -2.47 -22.30
N PRO A 415 -6.66 -1.82 -21.85
CA PRO A 415 -8.01 -2.15 -22.26
C PRO A 415 -8.26 -1.88 -23.74
N ILE A 416 -9.12 -2.69 -24.35
CA ILE A 416 -9.56 -2.49 -25.74
C ILE A 416 -10.87 -1.71 -25.73
N PHE A 417 -10.81 -0.42 -26.07
CA PHE A 417 -11.98 0.43 -26.22
C PHE A 417 -12.67 0.25 -27.58
N PRO A 418 -14.01 0.36 -27.66
CA PRO A 418 -14.72 0.45 -28.93
C PRO A 418 -14.23 1.66 -29.73
N THR A 419 -13.92 1.49 -31.02
CA THR A 419 -13.41 2.57 -31.88
C THR A 419 -14.33 3.80 -31.89
N SER A 420 -15.65 3.59 -31.88
CA SER A 420 -16.67 4.63 -31.79
C SER A 420 -16.67 5.43 -30.47
N ALA A 421 -16.09 4.90 -29.39
CA ALA A 421 -15.97 5.58 -28.11
C ALA A 421 -14.75 6.51 -28.02
N VAL A 422 -13.69 6.25 -28.79
CA VAL A 422 -12.38 6.92 -28.63
C VAL A 422 -11.96 7.75 -29.85
N GLN A 423 -12.32 7.35 -31.08
CA GLN A 423 -11.84 8.00 -32.29
C GLN A 423 -12.36 9.45 -32.41
N GLY A 424 -11.45 10.39 -32.67
CA GLY A 424 -11.74 11.82 -32.78
C GLY A 424 -11.99 12.55 -31.44
N LYS A 425 -12.30 11.83 -30.35
CA LYS A 425 -12.75 12.41 -29.08
C LYS A 425 -11.69 13.22 -28.32
N PHE A 426 -10.41 13.08 -28.65
CA PHE A 426 -9.37 13.96 -28.10
C PHE A 426 -9.42 15.38 -28.70
N ALA A 427 -9.67 15.50 -30.01
CA ALA A 427 -9.74 16.79 -30.70
C ALA A 427 -11.03 17.54 -30.34
N GLU A 428 -12.17 16.84 -30.30
CA GLU A 428 -13.44 17.39 -29.79
C GLU A 428 -13.31 17.90 -28.34
N GLY A 429 -12.52 17.21 -27.51
CA GLY A 429 -12.26 17.61 -26.13
C GLY A 429 -11.29 18.78 -25.95
N GLY A 430 -10.88 19.49 -27.01
CA GLY A 430 -10.10 20.73 -26.92
C GLY A 430 -8.57 20.57 -26.83
N GLY A 431 -8.01 19.43 -27.24
CA GLY A 431 -6.58 19.29 -27.49
C GLY A 431 -5.65 19.14 -26.27
N GLY A 432 -4.35 19.06 -26.55
CA GLY A 432 -3.27 18.92 -25.55
C GLY A 432 -2.70 20.26 -25.08
N CYS A 433 -1.63 20.22 -24.30
CA CYS A 433 -0.89 21.41 -23.88
C CYS A 433 0.37 21.64 -24.72
N ASP A 434 0.67 22.90 -25.03
CA ASP A 434 1.86 23.32 -25.80
C ASP A 434 3.12 23.51 -24.93
N CYS A 435 3.14 22.98 -23.71
CA CYS A 435 4.28 23.10 -22.81
C CYS A 435 5.53 22.44 -23.39
N ALA A 436 6.57 23.22 -23.70
CA ALA A 436 7.85 22.71 -24.22
C ALA A 436 8.68 21.92 -23.18
N GLY A 437 8.37 22.04 -21.89
CA GLY A 437 9.01 21.32 -20.79
C GLY A 437 8.00 20.58 -19.90
N ASN A 438 8.45 20.10 -18.74
CA ASN A 438 7.58 19.52 -17.73
C ASN A 438 6.47 20.52 -17.35
N CYS A 439 5.21 20.08 -17.34
CA CYS A 439 4.08 20.96 -17.07
C CYS A 439 4.09 21.50 -15.63
N SER A 440 3.81 22.79 -15.50
CA SER A 440 3.70 23.53 -14.24
C SER A 440 2.31 24.18 -14.10
N ILE A 441 2.09 24.89 -12.98
CA ILE A 441 0.87 25.70 -12.74
C ILE A 441 0.66 26.65 -13.93
N GLY A 442 -0.59 26.80 -14.38
CA GLY A 442 -0.95 27.56 -15.59
C GLY A 442 -1.01 26.75 -16.89
N CYS A 443 -0.62 25.47 -16.89
CA CYS A 443 -0.80 24.57 -18.03
C CYS A 443 -2.29 24.30 -18.34
N ASN A 444 -2.68 24.15 -19.62
CA ASN A 444 -4.03 23.73 -20.03
C ASN A 444 -4.49 22.44 -19.32
N CYS A 445 -3.62 21.44 -19.22
CA CYS A 445 -3.92 20.19 -18.50
C CYS A 445 -4.12 20.42 -17.00
N ALA A 446 -3.45 21.40 -16.37
CA ALA A 446 -3.75 21.79 -14.99
C ALA A 446 -5.13 22.44 -14.89
N GLY A 447 -5.49 23.31 -15.84
CA GLY A 447 -6.83 23.90 -15.95
C GLY A 447 -7.96 22.86 -15.99
N ARG A 448 -7.81 21.80 -16.80
CA ARG A 448 -8.76 20.65 -16.85
C ARG A 448 -8.94 19.93 -15.51
N ASN A 449 -7.93 19.97 -14.65
CA ASN A 449 -7.96 19.38 -13.31
C ASN A 449 -8.41 20.39 -12.22
N GLY A 450 -8.94 21.55 -12.59
CA GLY A 450 -9.35 22.61 -11.65
C GLY A 450 -8.22 23.56 -11.23
N GLY A 451 -7.21 23.74 -12.08
CA GLY A 451 -6.03 24.60 -11.82
C GLY A 451 -4.84 23.89 -11.17
N GLU A 452 -5.07 22.70 -10.58
CA GLU A 452 -4.07 21.90 -9.86
C GLU A 452 -3.82 20.55 -10.56
N PHE A 453 -2.58 20.08 -10.62
CA PHE A 453 -2.30 18.70 -11.05
C PHE A 453 -2.83 17.66 -10.06
N GLY A 454 -3.19 16.48 -10.56
CA GLY A 454 -3.55 15.33 -9.72
C GLY A 454 -2.37 14.72 -8.96
N TYR A 455 -1.13 14.99 -9.37
CA TYR A 455 0.07 14.29 -8.90
C TYR A 455 1.14 15.23 -8.33
N ASP A 456 1.96 14.68 -7.43
CA ASP A 456 3.18 15.30 -6.93
C ASP A 456 4.37 15.11 -7.91
N LYS A 457 5.57 15.58 -7.52
CA LYS A 457 6.79 15.43 -8.34
C LYS A 457 7.28 13.98 -8.48
N THR A 458 6.84 13.08 -7.59
CA THR A 458 7.22 11.66 -7.57
C THR A 458 6.23 10.76 -8.30
N GLY A 459 5.06 11.29 -8.66
CA GLY A 459 3.96 10.56 -9.29
C GLY A 459 2.93 10.00 -8.31
N ALA A 460 2.98 10.39 -7.04
CA ALA A 460 1.92 10.06 -6.08
C ALA A 460 0.70 10.97 -6.32
N LEU A 461 -0.50 10.39 -6.30
CA LEU A 461 -1.77 11.12 -6.37
C LEU A 461 -1.92 12.00 -5.12
N LEU A 462 -2.14 13.30 -5.30
CA LEU A 462 -2.30 14.27 -4.20
C LEU A 462 -3.70 14.22 -3.59
N ARG A 463 -4.74 14.06 -4.42
CA ARG A 463 -6.15 14.10 -4.03
C ARG A 463 -6.99 13.37 -5.08
N GLY A 464 -7.98 12.61 -4.63
CA GLY A 464 -8.91 11.92 -5.53
C GLY A 464 -9.86 12.91 -6.19
N LYS A 465 -10.24 12.61 -7.44
CA LYS A 465 -11.14 13.45 -8.25
C LYS A 465 -12.14 12.54 -8.98
N PRO A 466 -13.33 13.04 -9.40
CA PRO A 466 -14.22 12.26 -10.28
C PRO A 466 -13.53 11.84 -11.59
N LEU A 467 -12.59 12.67 -12.06
CA LEU A 467 -11.77 12.41 -13.23
C LEU A 467 -10.44 13.16 -13.12
N VAL A 468 -9.33 12.50 -13.43
CA VAL A 468 -7.98 13.11 -13.53
C VAL A 468 -7.57 13.20 -14.99
N TYR A 469 -7.06 14.36 -15.42
CA TYR A 469 -6.59 14.57 -16.79
C TYR A 469 -5.07 14.57 -16.84
N GLU A 470 -4.49 13.50 -17.35
CA GLU A 470 -3.06 13.41 -17.65
C GLU A 470 -2.71 14.12 -18.96
N CYS A 471 -1.42 14.40 -19.17
CA CYS A 471 -0.94 14.89 -20.46
C CYS A 471 -0.92 13.74 -21.47
N GLY A 472 -1.56 13.96 -22.62
CA GLY A 472 -1.76 12.94 -23.65
C GLY A 472 -0.66 12.82 -24.71
N PRO A 473 -0.85 11.95 -25.71
CA PRO A 473 0.04 11.83 -26.88
C PRO A 473 0.16 13.14 -27.68
N TYR A 474 -0.86 13.98 -27.64
CA TYR A 474 -0.92 15.27 -28.34
C TYR A 474 -0.45 16.46 -27.47
N CYS A 475 0.12 16.22 -26.29
CA CYS A 475 0.77 17.25 -25.50
C CYS A 475 2.25 17.35 -25.84
N SER A 476 2.76 18.56 -26.07
CA SER A 476 4.17 18.84 -26.41
C SER A 476 5.15 18.56 -25.25
N CYS A 477 4.64 18.28 -24.05
CA CYS A 477 5.47 18.05 -22.87
C CYS A 477 6.11 16.65 -22.87
N PRO A 478 7.36 16.52 -22.38
CA PRO A 478 8.15 15.30 -22.48
C PRO A 478 7.57 14.13 -21.66
N PRO A 479 8.01 12.88 -21.89
CA PRO A 479 7.64 11.71 -21.08
C PRO A 479 7.99 11.84 -19.59
N SER A 480 8.96 12.70 -19.25
CA SER A 480 9.33 13.06 -17.88
C SER A 480 8.33 13.99 -17.17
N CYS A 481 7.29 14.44 -17.85
CA CYS A 481 6.29 15.34 -17.27
C CYS A 481 5.64 14.69 -16.03
N PRO A 482 5.54 15.41 -14.88
CA PRO A 482 4.91 14.86 -13.67
C PRO A 482 3.41 14.58 -13.84
N ASN A 483 2.77 15.15 -14.87
CA ASN A 483 1.39 14.84 -15.23
C ASN A 483 1.28 13.72 -16.28
N ARG A 484 2.26 12.80 -16.33
CA ARG A 484 2.24 11.53 -17.06
C ARG A 484 2.62 10.43 -16.06
N VAL A 485 1.65 9.75 -15.46
CA VAL A 485 1.86 8.82 -14.34
C VAL A 485 1.34 7.44 -14.73
N SER A 486 0.02 7.27 -14.76
CA SER A 486 -0.63 5.99 -15.01
C SER A 486 -0.36 5.44 -16.41
N GLN A 487 -0.21 6.32 -17.41
CA GLN A 487 0.14 5.93 -18.79
C GLN A 487 1.49 5.21 -18.94
N LYS A 488 2.34 5.22 -17.89
CA LYS A 488 3.62 4.49 -17.85
C LYS A 488 3.45 2.98 -17.67
N GLY A 489 2.26 2.48 -17.33
CA GLY A 489 2.01 1.05 -17.09
C GLY A 489 2.63 0.53 -15.79
N LEU A 490 2.52 -0.78 -15.54
CA LEU A 490 2.93 -1.43 -14.29
C LEU A 490 4.41 -1.18 -13.95
N GLN A 491 4.67 -0.59 -12.78
CA GLN A 491 6.03 -0.29 -12.26
C GLN A 491 6.45 -1.16 -11.06
N HIS A 492 5.57 -2.03 -10.57
CA HIS A 492 5.81 -2.86 -9.38
C HIS A 492 5.88 -4.36 -9.74
N ARG A 493 6.74 -5.11 -9.03
CA ARG A 493 6.78 -6.58 -9.14
C ARG A 493 5.56 -7.17 -8.44
N LEU A 494 4.56 -7.57 -9.22
CA LEU A 494 3.36 -8.24 -8.72
C LEU A 494 3.47 -9.76 -8.89
N GLU A 495 2.88 -10.47 -7.95
CA GLU A 495 2.76 -11.92 -7.92
C GLU A 495 1.28 -12.27 -7.75
N VAL A 496 0.70 -12.93 -8.76
CA VAL A 496 -0.59 -13.61 -8.65
C VAL A 496 -0.34 -14.89 -7.85
N PHE A 497 -1.03 -15.07 -6.74
CA PHE A 497 -0.82 -16.21 -5.86
C PHE A 497 -2.12 -16.95 -5.56
N ARG A 498 -2.04 -18.27 -5.42
CA ARG A 498 -3.18 -19.12 -5.03
C ARG A 498 -3.57 -18.81 -3.58
N SER A 499 -4.82 -18.41 -3.36
CA SER A 499 -5.36 -18.08 -2.05
C SER A 499 -6.39 -19.11 -1.61
N ARG A 500 -6.35 -19.50 -0.32
CA ARG A 500 -7.33 -20.43 0.25
C ARG A 500 -8.71 -19.79 0.48
N GLU A 501 -8.77 -18.45 0.51
CA GLU A 501 -9.99 -17.70 0.81
C GLU A 501 -10.59 -17.06 -0.46
N THR A 502 -9.74 -16.50 -1.31
CA THR A 502 -10.14 -15.71 -2.48
C THR A 502 -9.93 -16.46 -3.81
N GLY A 503 -9.41 -17.69 -3.76
CA GLY A 503 -9.06 -18.52 -4.92
C GLY A 503 -7.76 -18.06 -5.58
N TRP A 504 -7.73 -16.84 -6.10
CA TRP A 504 -6.51 -16.17 -6.57
C TRP A 504 -6.48 -14.75 -6.02
N GLY A 505 -5.34 -14.35 -5.48
CA GLY A 505 -5.06 -12.99 -5.02
C GLY A 505 -3.84 -12.42 -5.73
N VAL A 506 -3.57 -11.13 -5.53
CA VAL A 506 -2.34 -10.47 -5.97
C VAL A 506 -1.61 -9.90 -4.78
N ARG A 507 -0.28 -10.03 -4.74
CA ARG A 507 0.59 -9.35 -3.78
C ARG A 507 1.77 -8.70 -4.47
N SER A 508 2.36 -7.69 -3.83
CA SER A 508 3.56 -7.01 -4.34
C SER A 508 4.81 -7.50 -3.63
N LEU A 509 5.90 -7.72 -4.37
CA LEU A 509 7.24 -7.87 -3.76
C LEU A 509 7.82 -6.50 -3.38
N ASP A 510 7.39 -5.43 -4.04
CA ASP A 510 7.82 -4.07 -3.75
C ASP A 510 6.92 -3.41 -2.69
N LEU A 511 7.50 -2.59 -1.82
CA LEU A 511 6.74 -1.78 -0.86
C LEU A 511 6.11 -0.60 -1.63
N ILE A 512 4.78 -0.55 -1.65
CA ILE A 512 4.02 0.47 -2.39
C ILE A 512 3.64 1.60 -1.43
N LYS A 513 3.92 2.85 -1.80
CA LYS A 513 3.56 4.02 -0.98
C LYS A 513 2.11 4.42 -1.19
N ALA A 514 1.47 4.98 -0.18
CA ALA A 514 0.16 5.58 -0.28
C ALA A 514 0.12 6.61 -1.43
N GLY A 515 -0.94 6.60 -2.23
CA GLY A 515 -1.09 7.45 -3.41
C GLY A 515 -0.29 6.99 -4.65
N THR A 516 0.50 5.92 -4.59
CA THR A 516 1.23 5.42 -5.78
C THR A 516 0.30 4.70 -6.74
N PHE A 517 0.48 4.92 -8.04
CA PHE A 517 -0.16 4.14 -9.11
C PHE A 517 0.37 2.70 -9.13
N ILE A 518 -0.52 1.72 -9.19
CA ILE A 518 -0.17 0.29 -9.21
C ILE A 518 -0.27 -0.25 -10.64
N CYS A 519 -1.49 -0.28 -11.19
CA CYS A 519 -1.77 -0.79 -12.53
C CYS A 519 -3.11 -0.25 -13.05
N GLU A 520 -3.35 -0.41 -14.35
CA GLU A 520 -4.65 -0.19 -14.98
C GLU A 520 -5.56 -1.42 -14.78
N PHE A 521 -6.88 -1.24 -14.68
CA PHE A 521 -7.84 -2.35 -14.74
C PHE A 521 -8.21 -2.62 -16.20
N SER A 522 -7.71 -3.74 -16.75
CA SER A 522 -7.76 -4.01 -18.20
C SER A 522 -8.60 -5.21 -18.59
N GLY A 523 -9.37 -5.04 -19.67
CA GLY A 523 -10.23 -6.04 -20.30
C GLY A 523 -10.80 -5.50 -21.62
N ILE A 524 -11.81 -6.18 -22.17
CA ILE A 524 -12.51 -5.75 -23.38
C ILE A 524 -13.66 -4.81 -22.98
N VAL A 525 -13.59 -3.54 -23.38
CA VAL A 525 -14.60 -2.54 -23.02
C VAL A 525 -15.78 -2.64 -23.97
N LEU A 526 -16.99 -2.76 -23.42
CA LEU A 526 -18.24 -2.99 -24.13
C LEU A 526 -19.18 -1.79 -24.01
N THR A 527 -19.83 -1.41 -25.11
CA THR A 527 -20.90 -0.40 -25.10
C THR A 527 -22.14 -0.89 -24.29
N PRO A 528 -23.06 0.01 -23.89
CA PRO A 528 -24.31 -0.37 -23.23
C PRO A 528 -25.16 -1.38 -24.03
N GLN A 529 -25.02 -1.40 -25.36
CA GLN A 529 -25.70 -2.36 -26.24
C GLN A 529 -24.97 -3.71 -26.26
N GLN A 530 -23.64 -3.71 -26.44
CA GLN A 530 -22.83 -4.94 -26.45
C GLN A 530 -22.89 -5.68 -25.10
N SER A 531 -22.85 -4.94 -23.99
CA SER A 531 -22.88 -5.53 -22.65
C SER A 531 -24.18 -6.27 -22.32
N LYS A 532 -25.33 -5.90 -22.93
CA LYS A 532 -26.59 -6.65 -22.80
C LYS A 532 -26.49 -8.02 -23.48
N ILE A 533 -26.01 -8.04 -24.73
CA ILE A 533 -25.83 -9.26 -25.52
C ILE A 533 -24.85 -10.23 -24.84
N VAL A 534 -23.77 -9.71 -24.24
CA VAL A 534 -22.79 -10.54 -23.51
C VAL A 534 -23.34 -11.01 -22.16
N ALA A 535 -24.11 -10.18 -21.44
CA ALA A 535 -24.75 -10.58 -20.19
C ALA A 535 -25.79 -11.71 -20.38
N GLU A 536 -26.53 -11.71 -21.50
CA GLU A 536 -27.47 -12.79 -21.86
C GLU A 536 -26.78 -14.15 -22.05
N ASN A 537 -25.48 -14.15 -22.40
CA ASN A 537 -24.66 -15.36 -22.56
C ASN A 537 -24.06 -15.90 -21.24
N GLY A 538 -24.33 -15.24 -20.11
CA GLY A 538 -23.86 -15.63 -18.77
C GLY A 538 -22.42 -15.22 -18.45
N ASP A 539 -21.77 -14.40 -19.29
CA ASP A 539 -20.36 -14.05 -19.14
C ASP A 539 -20.12 -13.00 -18.02
N CYS A 540 -18.98 -13.09 -17.32
CA CYS A 540 -18.66 -12.24 -16.18
C CYS A 540 -18.26 -10.81 -16.58
N LEU A 541 -19.18 -9.86 -16.42
CA LEU A 541 -18.97 -8.44 -16.72
C LEU A 541 -18.72 -7.57 -15.48
N VAL A 542 -17.58 -6.88 -15.47
CA VAL A 542 -17.25 -5.84 -14.49
C VAL A 542 -17.93 -4.53 -14.90
N ARG A 543 -18.54 -3.82 -13.94
CA ARG A 543 -19.24 -2.56 -14.17
C ARG A 543 -18.57 -1.42 -13.40
N PRO A 544 -17.95 -0.43 -14.09
CA PRO A 544 -17.24 0.68 -13.46
C PRO A 544 -18.07 1.49 -12.46
N ASN A 545 -19.38 1.62 -12.70
CA ASN A 545 -20.31 2.33 -11.80
C ASN A 545 -20.60 1.61 -10.47
N ARG A 546 -20.10 0.37 -10.27
CA ARG A 546 -20.22 -0.33 -8.98
C ARG A 546 -19.09 -0.03 -8.01
N PHE A 547 -17.89 0.31 -8.49
CA PHE A 547 -16.78 0.66 -7.60
C PHE A 547 -17.18 1.87 -6.75
N PRO A 548 -17.20 1.77 -5.41
CA PRO A 548 -17.53 2.90 -4.56
C PRO A 548 -16.48 4.01 -4.75
N PRO A 549 -16.87 5.29 -4.61
CA PRO A 549 -15.99 6.44 -4.86
C PRO A 549 -14.97 6.64 -3.73
N ARG A 550 -14.18 5.61 -3.42
CA ARG A 550 -13.13 5.57 -2.37
C ARG A 550 -12.02 6.61 -2.59
N TRP A 551 -11.93 7.18 -3.79
CA TRP A 551 -11.10 8.35 -4.09
C TRP A 551 -11.54 9.62 -3.33
N LEU A 552 -12.82 9.75 -2.94
CA LEU A 552 -13.30 10.84 -2.07
C LEU A 552 -12.57 10.86 -0.72
N ASP A 553 -12.20 9.68 -0.22
CA ASP A 553 -11.49 9.52 1.05
C ASP A 553 -9.99 9.88 0.93
N TRP A 554 -9.48 10.16 -0.27
CA TRP A 554 -8.06 10.43 -0.53
C TRP A 554 -7.79 11.93 -0.77
N GLY A 555 -7.00 12.55 0.11
CA GLY A 555 -6.61 13.96 0.01
C GLY A 555 -7.69 14.96 0.44
N TYR A 556 -8.70 14.51 1.18
CA TYR A 556 -9.62 15.40 1.88
C TYR A 556 -8.98 15.88 3.19
N ILE A 557 -8.68 17.17 3.30
CA ILE A 557 -7.95 17.76 4.43
C ILE A 557 -8.79 18.72 5.29
N SER A 558 -10.09 18.87 5.00
CA SER A 558 -10.96 19.82 5.72
C SER A 558 -11.11 19.51 7.22
N ASP A 559 -10.86 18.26 7.64
CA ASP A 559 -10.79 17.86 9.06
C ASP A 559 -9.60 18.52 9.80
N VAL A 560 -8.52 18.89 9.09
CA VAL A 560 -7.34 19.61 9.64
C VAL A 560 -7.42 21.10 9.35
N TYR A 561 -7.91 21.46 8.16
CA TYR A 561 -8.03 22.84 7.69
C TYR A 561 -9.49 23.14 7.36
N PRO A 562 -10.32 23.56 8.34
CA PRO A 562 -11.74 23.86 8.09
C PRO A 562 -11.98 24.95 7.03
N GLU A 563 -11.00 25.85 6.85
CA GLU A 563 -10.96 26.89 5.81
C GLU A 563 -10.72 26.31 4.40
N TYR A 564 -10.27 25.06 4.26
CA TYR A 564 -10.02 24.41 2.98
C TYR A 564 -11.33 24.05 2.28
N VAL A 565 -11.72 24.92 1.36
CA VAL A 565 -12.75 24.63 0.35
C VAL A 565 -12.12 23.78 -0.74
N ALA A 566 -12.55 22.51 -0.84
CA ALA A 566 -12.15 21.65 -1.95
C ALA A 566 -12.61 22.28 -3.29
N PRO A 567 -11.72 22.45 -4.29
CA PRO A 567 -12.10 22.96 -5.60
C PRO A 567 -13.29 22.23 -6.21
N ASP A 568 -14.22 23.00 -6.81
CA ASP A 568 -15.45 22.52 -7.44
C ASP A 568 -15.17 21.30 -8.32
N GLN A 569 -15.77 20.18 -7.93
CA GLN A 569 -15.63 18.94 -8.67
C GLN A 569 -16.61 18.92 -9.85
N PRO A 570 -16.15 18.61 -11.08
CA PRO A 570 -17.08 18.40 -12.19
C PRO A 570 -18.01 17.21 -11.87
N ALA A 571 -19.24 17.26 -12.39
CA ALA A 571 -20.21 16.20 -12.17
C ALA A 571 -19.64 14.82 -12.53
N HIS A 572 -19.93 13.82 -11.70
CA HIS A 572 -19.47 12.45 -11.90
C HIS A 572 -19.97 11.94 -13.26
N PRO A 573 -19.10 11.38 -14.12
CA PRO A 573 -19.54 10.84 -15.41
C PRO A 573 -20.49 9.64 -15.23
N GLU A 574 -21.52 9.54 -16.07
CA GLU A 574 -22.40 8.37 -16.08
C GLU A 574 -21.70 7.18 -16.76
N LEU A 575 -21.13 6.28 -15.96
CA LEU A 575 -20.38 5.13 -16.45
C LEU A 575 -21.31 3.95 -16.77
N ASN A 576 -21.97 4.03 -17.93
CA ASN A 576 -22.95 3.03 -18.39
C ASN A 576 -22.33 1.87 -19.21
N PHE A 577 -21.00 1.79 -19.31
CA PHE A 577 -20.28 0.72 -20.02
C PHE A 577 -19.99 -0.49 -19.12
N ALA A 578 -19.49 -1.57 -19.71
CA ALA A 578 -19.00 -2.75 -18.99
C ALA A 578 -17.63 -3.18 -19.50
N ILE A 579 -16.91 -3.96 -18.71
CA ILE A 579 -15.63 -4.57 -19.09
C ILE A 579 -15.80 -6.09 -19.02
N ASP A 580 -15.62 -6.76 -20.15
CA ASP A 580 -15.50 -8.22 -20.22
C ASP A 580 -14.05 -8.62 -19.90
N VAL A 581 -13.91 -9.46 -18.88
CA VAL A 581 -12.65 -10.02 -18.40
C VAL A 581 -12.60 -11.55 -18.55
N SER A 582 -13.65 -12.16 -19.12
CA SER A 582 -13.82 -13.61 -19.21
C SER A 582 -12.75 -14.31 -20.06
N ARG A 583 -12.06 -13.56 -20.95
CA ARG A 583 -11.10 -14.12 -21.92
C ARG A 583 -9.77 -13.41 -21.95
N ALA A 584 -9.78 -12.07 -21.93
CA ALA A 584 -8.60 -11.24 -21.99
C ALA A 584 -8.63 -10.26 -20.81
N ARG A 585 -7.56 -10.25 -20.01
CA ARG A 585 -7.47 -9.49 -18.75
C ARG A 585 -6.01 -9.22 -18.36
N ASN A 586 -5.75 -8.30 -17.45
CA ASN A 586 -4.42 -8.18 -16.80
C ASN A 586 -4.44 -8.60 -15.33
N VAL A 587 -3.31 -8.38 -14.64
CA VAL A 587 -3.11 -8.65 -13.21
C VAL A 587 -4.18 -8.03 -12.30
N ALA A 588 -4.75 -6.88 -12.65
CA ALA A 588 -5.77 -6.19 -11.84
C ALA A 588 -7.04 -7.03 -11.61
N CYS A 589 -7.36 -7.93 -12.54
CA CYS A 589 -8.55 -8.78 -12.48
C CYS A 589 -8.42 -9.97 -11.50
N TYR A 590 -7.28 -10.11 -10.83
CA TYR A 590 -7.05 -11.09 -9.75
C TYR A 590 -6.96 -10.41 -8.36
N PHE A 591 -7.25 -9.09 -8.28
CA PHE A 591 -7.34 -8.41 -6.99
C PHE A 591 -8.61 -8.87 -6.29
N SER A 592 -8.48 -9.28 -5.02
CA SER A 592 -9.60 -9.81 -4.25
C SER A 592 -10.55 -8.70 -3.81
N HIS A 593 -11.80 -9.07 -3.50
CA HIS A 593 -12.73 -8.13 -2.90
C HIS A 593 -12.42 -7.91 -1.42
N SER A 594 -12.47 -6.66 -0.96
CA SER A 594 -12.64 -6.35 0.45
C SER A 594 -13.52 -5.12 0.66
N CYS A 595 -14.42 -5.17 1.64
CA CYS A 595 -15.18 -4.01 2.14
C CYS A 595 -14.27 -2.96 2.80
N SER A 596 -13.00 -3.32 3.04
CA SER A 596 -11.94 -2.43 3.48
C SER A 596 -10.71 -2.60 2.58
N PRO A 597 -10.54 -1.75 1.56
CA PRO A 597 -9.26 -1.49 0.88
C PRO A 597 -8.33 -0.59 1.73
N ASN A 598 -6.99 -0.52 1.59
CA ASN A 598 -6.00 -1.16 0.71
C ASN A 598 -5.79 -0.54 -0.71
N VAL A 599 -6.53 -0.84 -1.78
CA VAL A 599 -6.43 -0.10 -3.08
C VAL A 599 -7.76 0.48 -3.58
N PHE A 600 -7.72 1.51 -4.42
CA PHE A 600 -8.91 2.16 -5.01
C PHE A 600 -8.78 2.45 -6.50
N VAL A 601 -9.94 2.59 -7.17
CA VAL A 601 -10.03 3.04 -8.57
C VAL A 601 -10.09 4.56 -8.62
N GLN A 602 -9.24 5.15 -9.46
CA GLN A 602 -9.29 6.55 -9.89
C GLN A 602 -9.52 6.56 -11.41
N PHE A 603 -10.54 7.28 -11.86
CA PHE A 603 -10.78 7.46 -13.30
C PHE A 603 -9.79 8.46 -13.88
N VAL A 604 -9.17 8.12 -15.02
CA VAL A 604 -8.14 8.94 -15.70
C VAL A 604 -8.42 9.06 -17.20
N MET A 605 -8.13 10.22 -17.78
CA MET A 605 -8.08 10.45 -19.23
C MET A 605 -6.67 10.85 -19.67
N PHE A 606 -6.16 10.32 -20.79
CA PHE A 606 -4.92 10.80 -21.40
C PHE A 606 -4.87 10.71 -22.93
N ASP A 607 -5.38 9.66 -23.57
CA ASP A 607 -5.32 9.45 -25.02
C ASP A 607 -6.62 9.84 -25.76
N HIS A 608 -7.76 9.82 -25.08
CA HIS A 608 -9.03 10.42 -25.50
C HIS A 608 -9.68 11.25 -24.37
N TYR A 609 -10.72 12.03 -24.68
CA TYR A 609 -11.46 12.85 -23.70
C TYR A 609 -12.97 12.53 -23.65
N ASN A 610 -13.33 11.28 -23.98
CA ASN A 610 -14.71 10.80 -23.79
C ASN A 610 -14.90 10.34 -22.34
N ALA A 611 -15.40 11.23 -21.49
CA ALA A 611 -15.60 10.99 -20.07
C ALA A 611 -16.60 9.85 -19.73
N ALA A 612 -17.36 9.32 -20.71
CA ALA A 612 -18.21 8.13 -20.51
C ALA A 612 -17.41 6.81 -20.53
N TYR A 613 -16.15 6.83 -20.98
CA TYR A 613 -15.26 5.66 -21.08
C TYR A 613 -13.86 5.95 -20.51
N PRO A 614 -13.71 6.41 -19.25
CA PRO A 614 -12.40 6.65 -18.67
C PRO A 614 -11.59 5.36 -18.47
N HIS A 615 -10.28 5.52 -18.35
CA HIS A 615 -9.42 4.45 -17.86
C HIS A 615 -9.63 4.25 -16.36
N LEU A 616 -9.64 2.99 -15.91
CA LEU A 616 -9.75 2.61 -14.52
C LEU A 616 -8.33 2.40 -13.96
N MET A 617 -7.76 3.40 -13.30
CA MET A 617 -6.39 3.32 -12.78
C MET A 617 -6.42 2.99 -11.28
N ILE A 618 -5.64 2.00 -10.86
CA ILE A 618 -5.61 1.54 -9.46
C ILE A 618 -4.47 2.23 -8.71
N PHE A 619 -4.81 2.82 -7.56
CA PHE A 619 -3.87 3.52 -6.67
C PHE A 619 -3.90 2.92 -5.25
N ALA A 620 -2.78 3.00 -4.55
CA ALA A 620 -2.68 2.56 -3.14
C ALA A 620 -3.36 3.55 -2.18
N MET A 621 -4.18 3.07 -1.24
CA MET A 621 -4.81 3.88 -0.19
C MET A 621 -3.93 4.03 1.07
N GLU A 622 -2.89 3.22 1.20
CA GLU A 622 -2.01 3.14 2.36
C GLU A 622 -0.58 2.77 1.94
N ASN A 623 0.38 2.83 2.87
CA ASN A 623 1.71 2.24 2.64
C ASN A 623 1.59 0.71 2.76
N ILE A 624 1.60 0.02 1.62
CA ILE A 624 1.36 -1.43 1.51
C ILE A 624 2.73 -2.15 1.66
N PRO A 625 2.94 -2.96 2.71
CA PRO A 625 4.16 -3.73 2.89
C PRO A 625 4.22 -4.89 1.87
N PRO A 626 5.43 -5.38 1.52
CA PRO A 626 5.54 -6.54 0.63
C PRO A 626 4.79 -7.77 1.14
N LEU A 627 4.35 -8.60 0.20
CA LEU A 627 3.57 -9.82 0.40
C LEU A 627 2.17 -9.65 1.00
N ARG A 628 1.75 -8.44 1.38
CA ARG A 628 0.33 -8.13 1.65
C ARG A 628 -0.47 -8.29 0.37
N GLU A 629 -1.62 -8.96 0.47
CA GLU A 629 -2.60 -9.05 -0.61
C GLU A 629 -3.16 -7.65 -0.97
N LEU A 630 -3.33 -7.41 -2.27
CA LEU A 630 -3.96 -6.23 -2.83
C LEU A 630 -5.46 -6.53 -3.01
N SER A 631 -6.28 -5.73 -2.34
CA SER A 631 -7.72 -5.94 -2.24
C SER A 631 -8.48 -4.66 -2.58
N ILE A 632 -9.53 -4.78 -3.38
CA ILE A 632 -10.30 -3.67 -3.95
C ILE A 632 -11.78 -3.77 -3.57
N ASP A 633 -12.43 -2.62 -3.42
CA ASP A 633 -13.86 -2.57 -3.17
C ASP A 633 -14.63 -2.57 -4.51
N TYR A 634 -15.15 -3.73 -4.90
CA TYR A 634 -15.97 -3.90 -6.11
C TYR A 634 -17.42 -3.38 -5.94
N GLY A 635 -17.80 -2.86 -4.77
CA GLY A 635 -19.17 -2.46 -4.46
C GLY A 635 -20.13 -3.63 -4.42
N MET A 636 -19.63 -4.80 -4.03
CA MET A 636 -20.48 -5.96 -3.73
C MET A 636 -21.20 -5.65 -2.42
N ILE A 637 -22.48 -5.29 -2.51
CA ILE A 637 -23.35 -5.23 -1.32
C ILE A 637 -23.35 -6.62 -0.69
N ASP A 638 -23.27 -6.67 0.65
CA ASP A 638 -23.17 -7.90 1.44
C ASP A 638 -24.44 -8.79 1.37
N GLU A 639 -24.72 -9.42 0.22
CA GLU A 639 -25.66 -10.56 0.13
C GLU A 639 -25.23 -11.76 1.01
N TRP A 640 -24.03 -11.69 1.59
CA TRP A 640 -23.45 -12.67 2.50
C TRP A 640 -23.60 -12.32 4.00
N VAL A 641 -23.79 -11.05 4.38
CA VAL A 641 -23.96 -10.68 5.81
C VAL A 641 -25.38 -10.96 6.31
N GLU A 642 -26.40 -10.80 5.46
CA GLU A 642 -27.78 -11.18 5.82
C GLU A 642 -27.96 -12.71 5.94
N LYS A 643 -27.22 -13.51 5.15
CA LYS A 643 -27.24 -14.99 5.24
C LYS A 643 -26.48 -15.59 6.42
N LEU A 644 -25.74 -14.78 7.17
CA LEU A 644 -25.10 -15.17 8.44
C LEU A 644 -25.82 -14.59 9.67
N THR A 645 -26.98 -13.95 9.48
CA THR A 645 -27.76 -13.32 10.56
C THR A 645 -29.25 -13.73 10.59
N MET A 646 -29.60 -14.87 9.98
CA MET A 646 -30.85 -15.62 10.21
C MET A 646 -30.57 -17.03 10.73
#